data_AF-A0A537SXC6-F1
#
_entry.id   AF-A0A537SXC6-F1
#
_cell.length_a   1.000
_cell.length_b   1.000
_cell.length_c   1.000
_cell.angle_alpha   90.00
_cell.angle_beta   90.00
_cell.angle_gamma   90.00
#
_symmetry.space_group_name_H-M   'P 1'
#
loop_
_entity.id
_entity.type
_entity.pdbx_description
1 polymer ?
#
loop_
_entity_poly.entity_id
_entity_poly.type
_entity_poly.pdbx_seq_one_letter_code
_entity_poly.pdbx_strand_id
1 'polypeptide(L)'
;MNHVANIDRRSFVASAAALGGGFALGFEIPFGGSGVARAQDRAPEINAWVVIRPDDSVAIRIARAEMGQGTLTGLAQLVAEELECDWSKVTADHPTPGQNVARKRVWGDFSTTGSRGIRESNEYVRKGGAAARMMLVQAAANAWKVPAAECTAENSVITHKPSGRTTSYGNVAEAAAKLEPPTDVTLKDPKDWKIAGKPLKRLDTPDKLTGKAPYSIDVRLPGMLYAAVKACPVHGGKVKSFDAAKIAGNKGVKHVVQVGESAVGVVADSWWQAKTALEALPIAWDEGENAKVTSASIGEVLKAGLDAEQAFVGNQKGDAKAAIAGAAKKVEAIYGYPYQAHACMEPLNATALYTADKCEVWTGSQNAEAALAATSEASGLPVEKCDVHKFLLGGGFGRRGRTDYVTQAVLIAKQVPGTPVKLLWSREEDMTQDTYHPITQCRLTGAFDANGNLTGLHMRISGQSILATLAPARLQNGRDPATFQGLNPGGTEGVFGYDIPNLLIDHAMRNPHVTPGFWRGVNNNQNAIYLESFVDELAEAAGQDPLEFRRKLMAKYPKHLAVLNAVAEKIGWGQPAPQGVYRGLAQQMAYGSYVAAAAEISVTGGNERDETVARGTKGAAESSVTSGNKIKIHRIVAATDPGHAVNPAQIERQVAGSMVYGLTALFKGGCTVKDGRIEQQNFDSYDIMRIAEMPKVETIIMPSGGFWGGVGEPTICVAAPAVLNAYFAATGQRMRSVPLRDHNISFA
;
A
#
# COMPACT_ATOMS: atom_id res chain seq x y z
N MET A 1 56.16 -6.51 -41.23
CA MET A 1 56.04 -7.89 -40.72
C MET A 1 55.44 -7.79 -39.32
N ASN A 2 54.12 -7.95 -39.22
CA ASN A 2 53.41 -7.85 -37.95
C ASN A 2 53.23 -9.26 -37.40
N HIS A 3 53.93 -9.57 -36.30
CA HIS A 3 53.68 -10.78 -35.53
C HIS A 3 52.43 -10.56 -34.67
N VAL A 4 51.34 -11.28 -34.97
CA VAL A 4 50.21 -11.44 -34.06
C VAL A 4 50.52 -12.64 -33.17
N ALA A 5 50.62 -12.44 -31.86
CA ALA A 5 50.77 -13.53 -30.90
C ALA A 5 49.41 -14.23 -30.72
N ASN A 6 49.32 -15.49 -31.11
CA ASN A 6 48.18 -16.34 -30.79
C ASN A 6 48.25 -16.77 -29.32
N ILE A 7 47.30 -16.31 -28.52
CA ILE A 7 47.07 -16.83 -27.16
C ILE A 7 46.07 -17.98 -27.28
N ASP A 8 46.52 -19.20 -26.96
CA ASP A 8 45.68 -20.40 -26.90
C ASP A 8 44.82 -20.41 -25.62
N ARG A 9 43.59 -20.89 -25.74
CA ARG A 9 42.62 -21.09 -24.65
C ARG A 9 43.21 -21.82 -23.43
N ARG A 10 44.16 -22.75 -23.61
CA ARG A 10 44.83 -23.44 -22.49
C ARG A 10 45.80 -22.54 -21.74
N SER A 11 46.47 -21.60 -22.42
CA SER A 11 47.34 -20.62 -21.79
C SER A 11 46.54 -19.63 -20.93
N PHE A 12 45.35 -19.21 -21.41
CA PHE A 12 44.44 -18.34 -20.65
C PHE A 12 43.88 -19.02 -19.39
N VAL A 13 43.48 -20.30 -19.51
CA VAL A 13 42.97 -21.08 -18.36
C VAL A 13 44.07 -21.39 -17.34
N ALA A 14 45.31 -21.64 -17.80
CA ALA A 14 46.45 -21.86 -16.91
C ALA A 14 46.87 -20.59 -16.15
N SER A 15 46.78 -19.40 -16.77
CA SER A 15 47.05 -18.13 -16.10
C SER A 15 45.98 -17.75 -15.07
N ALA A 16 44.73 -18.20 -15.24
CA ALA A 16 43.64 -17.96 -14.30
C ALA A 16 43.74 -18.80 -13.01
N ALA A 17 44.46 -19.92 -13.03
CA ALA A 17 44.61 -20.81 -11.87
C ALA A 17 45.68 -20.36 -10.85
N ALA A 18 46.60 -19.46 -11.24
CA ALA A 18 47.72 -19.04 -10.39
C ALA A 18 47.39 -17.84 -9.45
N LEU A 19 46.23 -17.21 -9.59
CA LEU A 19 45.73 -16.16 -8.71
C LEU A 19 44.61 -16.71 -7.82
N GLY A 20 44.99 -17.40 -6.75
CA GLY A 20 44.07 -17.89 -5.73
C GLY A 20 43.33 -16.74 -5.04
N GLY A 21 42.07 -16.52 -5.43
CA GLY A 21 41.19 -15.53 -4.81
C GLY A 21 39.90 -15.32 -5.60
N GLY A 22 38.86 -16.10 -5.28
CA GLY A 22 37.43 -15.86 -5.57
C GLY A 22 37.07 -15.06 -6.82
N PHE A 23 37.09 -15.70 -8.00
CA PHE A 23 36.53 -15.14 -9.23
C PHE A 23 35.07 -15.63 -9.41
N ALA A 24 34.09 -14.83 -9.00
CA ALA A 24 32.69 -15.06 -9.34
C ALA A 24 32.41 -14.39 -10.69
N LEU A 25 32.25 -15.19 -11.76
CA LEU A 25 31.79 -14.70 -13.06
C LEU A 25 30.41 -14.03 -12.91
N GLY A 26 30.37 -12.71 -13.09
CA GLY A 26 29.12 -11.96 -13.24
C GLY A 26 28.55 -12.23 -14.63
N PHE A 27 27.39 -12.88 -14.68
CA PHE A 27 26.61 -12.97 -15.91
C PHE A 27 25.84 -11.65 -16.11
N GLU A 28 25.90 -11.08 -17.31
CA GLU A 28 24.98 -10.02 -17.72
C GLU A 28 23.55 -10.58 -17.77
N ILE A 29 22.63 -9.94 -17.05
CA ILE A 29 21.20 -10.26 -17.08
C ILE A 29 20.59 -9.45 -18.24
N PRO A 30 20.13 -10.06 -19.35
CA PRO A 30 19.77 -9.32 -20.57
C PRO A 30 18.51 -8.45 -20.45
N PHE A 31 17.84 -8.45 -19.31
CA PHE A 31 16.66 -7.65 -19.00
C PHE A 31 16.66 -7.13 -17.55
N GLY A 32 17.80 -7.18 -16.86
CA GLY A 32 18.00 -6.35 -15.69
C GLY A 32 18.10 -4.93 -16.20
N GLY A 33 17.30 -3.99 -15.67
CA GLY A 33 17.53 -2.57 -15.91
C GLY A 33 19.01 -2.26 -15.72
N SER A 34 19.50 -1.20 -16.36
CA SER A 34 20.91 -0.78 -16.47
C SER A 34 21.72 -0.62 -15.15
N GLY A 35 21.27 -1.18 -14.03
CA GLY A 35 21.99 -1.38 -12.77
C GLY A 35 22.21 -2.83 -12.32
N VAL A 36 21.87 -3.88 -13.10
CA VAL A 36 22.13 -5.30 -12.70
C VAL A 36 23.30 -5.95 -13.48
N ALA A 37 24.21 -5.13 -14.00
CA ALA A 37 25.57 -5.61 -14.27
C ALA A 37 26.38 -5.47 -12.97
N ARG A 38 26.76 -6.61 -12.37
CA ARG A 38 27.90 -6.66 -11.45
C ARG A 38 29.19 -6.35 -12.24
N ALA A 39 29.39 -5.10 -12.62
CA ALA A 39 30.72 -4.54 -12.62
C ALA A 39 30.94 -4.00 -11.20
N GLN A 40 32.05 -4.37 -10.57
CA GLN A 40 32.61 -3.57 -9.49
C GLN A 40 33.03 -2.22 -10.08
N ASP A 41 32.07 -1.37 -10.44
CA ASP A 41 32.37 0.03 -10.64
C ASP A 41 32.66 0.57 -9.24
N ARG A 42 33.95 0.85 -9.01
CA ARG A 42 34.53 1.51 -7.83
C ARG A 42 34.04 2.96 -7.73
N ALA A 43 32.76 3.23 -8.01
CA ALA A 43 32.16 4.53 -7.82
C ALA A 43 32.20 4.86 -6.31
N PRO A 44 32.79 6.00 -5.92
CA PRO A 44 32.88 6.39 -4.52
C PRO A 44 31.51 6.43 -3.84
N GLU A 45 31.35 5.57 -2.83
CA GLU A 45 30.25 5.66 -1.86
C GLU A 45 30.61 6.78 -0.89
N ILE A 46 29.98 7.96 -1.03
CA ILE A 46 30.21 9.08 -0.10
C ILE A 46 29.72 8.69 1.28
N ASN A 47 28.53 8.08 1.33
CA ASN A 47 28.00 7.39 2.49
C ASN A 47 26.99 6.33 2.03
N ALA A 48 26.34 5.63 2.98
CA ALA A 48 25.42 4.55 2.67
C ALA A 48 24.27 4.93 1.71
N TRP A 49 23.87 6.21 1.65
CA TRP A 49 22.76 6.68 0.82
C TRP A 49 23.20 7.29 -0.52
N VAL A 50 24.38 7.90 -0.58
CA VAL A 50 24.83 8.72 -1.71
C VAL A 50 26.07 8.12 -2.36
N VAL A 51 25.93 7.73 -3.63
CA VAL A 51 27.04 7.34 -4.50
C VAL A 51 27.21 8.39 -5.57
N ILE A 52 28.44 8.87 -5.79
CA ILE A 52 28.75 9.88 -6.81
C ILE A 52 29.80 9.31 -7.74
N ARG A 53 29.50 9.30 -9.04
CA ARG A 53 30.42 8.82 -10.06
C ARG A 53 31.32 9.95 -10.58
N PRO A 54 32.45 9.63 -11.23
CA PRO A 54 33.34 10.63 -11.82
C PRO A 54 32.67 11.56 -12.85
N ASP A 55 31.56 11.14 -13.47
CA ASP A 55 30.75 11.94 -14.41
C ASP A 55 29.71 12.86 -13.73
N ASP A 56 29.81 13.02 -12.41
CA ASP A 56 28.87 13.70 -11.52
C ASP A 56 27.48 13.07 -11.41
N SER A 57 27.24 11.88 -11.98
CA SER A 57 25.96 11.19 -11.74
C SER A 57 25.83 10.79 -10.27
N VAL A 58 24.65 11.04 -9.71
CA VAL A 58 24.35 10.81 -8.29
C VAL A 58 23.34 9.67 -8.19
N ALA A 59 23.75 8.54 -7.62
CA ALA A 59 22.83 7.44 -7.32
C ALA A 59 22.42 7.49 -5.85
N ILE A 60 21.11 7.53 -5.60
CA ILE A 60 20.53 7.61 -4.27
C ILE A 60 19.92 6.26 -3.89
N ARG A 61 20.42 5.65 -2.81
CA ARG A 61 19.96 4.34 -2.34
C ARG A 61 18.74 4.48 -1.43
N ILE A 62 17.63 3.85 -1.84
CA ILE A 62 16.34 3.92 -1.15
C ILE A 62 15.88 2.54 -0.70
N ALA A 63 15.73 2.35 0.61
CA ALA A 63 15.23 1.11 1.22
C ALA A 63 13.74 0.85 0.96
N ARG A 64 12.91 1.90 0.92
CA ARG A 64 11.46 1.77 0.65
C ARG A 64 11.20 1.21 -0.75
N ALA A 65 10.09 0.50 -0.92
CA ALA A 65 9.65 -0.07 -2.19
C ALA A 65 8.92 0.97 -3.05
N GLU A 66 8.96 0.79 -4.37
CA GLU A 66 8.24 1.62 -5.34
C GLU A 66 7.21 0.77 -6.10
N MET A 67 5.95 1.16 -5.97
CA MET A 67 4.77 0.47 -6.52
C MET A 67 3.85 1.41 -7.31
N GLY A 68 4.35 2.58 -7.70
CA GLY A 68 3.60 3.63 -8.39
C GLY A 68 3.25 4.82 -7.48
N GLN A 69 3.50 4.73 -6.17
CA GLN A 69 3.16 5.77 -5.19
C GLN A 69 4.16 6.93 -5.10
N GLY A 70 5.35 6.78 -5.67
CA GLY A 70 6.32 7.87 -5.81
C GLY A 70 7.17 8.12 -4.56
N THR A 71 7.20 7.17 -3.63
CA THR A 71 8.08 7.24 -2.44
C THR A 71 9.55 7.28 -2.85
N LEU A 72 9.95 6.53 -3.88
CA LEU A 72 11.33 6.53 -4.36
C LEU A 72 11.77 7.91 -4.85
N THR A 73 10.96 8.54 -5.70
CA THR A 73 11.24 9.90 -6.18
C THR A 73 11.20 10.90 -5.04
N GLY A 74 10.22 10.83 -4.14
CA GLY A 74 10.11 11.76 -3.01
C GLY A 74 11.29 11.68 -2.05
N LEU A 75 11.76 10.47 -1.69
CA LEU A 75 12.94 10.33 -0.84
C LEU A 75 14.22 10.77 -1.54
N ALA A 76 14.37 10.46 -2.84
CA ALA A 76 15.49 10.95 -3.63
C ALA A 76 15.50 12.49 -3.70
N GLN A 77 14.33 13.11 -3.84
CA GLN A 77 14.17 14.57 -3.86
C GLN A 77 14.59 15.22 -2.53
N LEU A 78 14.28 14.60 -1.39
CA LEU A 78 14.73 15.07 -0.07
C LEU A 78 16.25 14.93 0.11
N VAL A 79 16.83 13.82 -0.35
CA VAL A 79 18.30 13.63 -0.33
C VAL A 79 18.97 14.67 -1.22
N ALA A 80 18.48 14.86 -2.45
CA ALA A 80 19.03 15.81 -3.41
C ALA A 80 18.92 17.27 -2.92
N GLU A 81 17.80 17.62 -2.27
CA GLU A 81 17.60 18.92 -1.63
C GLU A 81 18.70 19.21 -0.61
N GLU A 82 18.94 18.28 0.32
CA GLU A 82 19.99 18.43 1.33
C GLU A 82 21.39 18.30 0.73
N LEU A 83 21.56 17.52 -0.34
CA LEU A 83 22.85 17.34 -0.98
C LEU A 83 23.27 18.58 -1.79
N GLU A 84 22.35 19.46 -2.20
CA GLU A 84 22.60 20.55 -3.17
C GLU A 84 23.12 20.01 -4.53
N CYS A 85 22.59 18.86 -4.97
CA CYS A 85 22.96 18.27 -6.26
C CYS A 85 22.00 18.65 -7.40
N ASP A 86 22.51 18.61 -8.62
CA ASP A 86 21.73 18.76 -9.85
C ASP A 86 20.77 17.56 -10.02
N TRP A 87 19.46 17.83 -9.90
CA TRP A 87 18.40 16.84 -10.06
C TRP A 87 18.45 16.09 -11.40
N SER A 88 18.94 16.73 -12.47
CA SER A 88 19.01 16.10 -13.80
C SER A 88 20.02 14.95 -13.86
N LYS A 89 20.95 14.89 -12.90
CA LYS A 89 21.98 13.84 -12.76
C LYS A 89 21.61 12.77 -11.72
N VAL A 90 20.42 12.87 -11.12
CA VAL A 90 19.97 11.95 -10.05
C VAL A 90 19.38 10.67 -10.63
N THR A 91 19.81 9.55 -10.09
CA THR A 91 19.23 8.21 -10.26
C THR A 91 18.92 7.62 -8.90
N ALA A 92 18.08 6.59 -8.84
CA ALA A 92 17.78 5.88 -7.61
C ALA A 92 18.07 4.38 -7.76
N ASP A 93 18.53 3.78 -6.67
CA ASP A 93 18.86 2.37 -6.59
C ASP A 93 18.35 1.77 -5.27
N HIS A 94 18.29 0.44 -5.19
CA HIS A 94 17.82 -0.30 -4.03
C HIS A 94 18.97 -1.10 -3.39
N PRO A 95 19.35 -0.79 -2.13
CA PRO A 95 20.15 -1.73 -1.36
C PRO A 95 19.33 -3.01 -1.10
N THR A 96 20.00 -4.12 -0.81
CA THR A 96 19.34 -5.37 -0.41
C THR A 96 19.15 -5.41 1.11
N PRO A 97 18.12 -6.11 1.64
CA PRO A 97 17.98 -6.33 3.07
C PRO A 97 19.16 -7.16 3.63
N GLY A 98 19.79 -8.04 2.84
CA GLY A 98 21.01 -8.74 3.25
C GLY A 98 22.18 -7.77 3.48
N GLN A 99 22.39 -6.82 2.56
CA GLN A 99 23.36 -5.74 2.76
C GLN A 99 23.02 -4.90 3.99
N ASN A 100 21.74 -4.64 4.24
CA ASN A 100 21.29 -3.88 5.41
C ASN A 100 21.67 -4.59 6.70
N VAL A 101 21.38 -5.90 6.83
CA VAL A 101 21.76 -6.72 7.98
C VAL A 101 23.28 -6.71 8.17
N ALA A 102 24.04 -6.96 7.12
CA ALA A 102 25.51 -6.98 7.17
C ALA A 102 26.11 -5.63 7.61
N ARG A 103 25.41 -4.53 7.35
CA ARG A 103 25.81 -3.16 7.73
C ARG A 103 25.04 -2.63 8.93
N LYS A 104 24.65 -3.51 9.87
CA LYS A 104 24.00 -3.14 11.14
C LYS A 104 22.76 -2.25 10.96
N ARG A 105 21.98 -2.55 9.91
CA ARG A 105 20.72 -1.87 9.55
C ARG A 105 20.87 -0.39 9.21
N VAL A 106 21.96 0.01 8.56
CA VAL A 106 22.25 1.42 8.23
C VAL A 106 21.14 2.13 7.44
N TRP A 107 20.34 1.41 6.64
CA TRP A 107 19.23 2.00 5.89
C TRP A 107 17.87 1.94 6.62
N GLY A 108 17.84 1.41 7.85
CA GLY A 108 16.63 1.30 8.66
C GLY A 108 15.71 0.16 8.21
N ASP A 109 14.41 0.42 8.22
CA ASP A 109 13.34 -0.53 7.86
C ASP A 109 13.04 -0.53 6.35
N PHE A 110 12.81 -1.72 5.79
CA PHE A 110 12.51 -1.92 4.36
C PHE A 110 11.01 -2.07 4.06
N SER A 111 10.14 -1.92 5.06
CA SER A 111 8.69 -2.01 4.86
C SER A 111 8.13 -0.78 4.14
N THR A 112 7.13 -0.94 3.27
CA THR A 112 6.37 0.15 2.65
C THR A 112 4.89 -0.13 2.83
N THR A 113 4.42 0.19 4.04
CA THR A 113 3.08 -0.11 4.56
C THR A 113 2.66 0.99 5.55
N GLY A 114 1.36 1.23 5.75
CA GLY A 114 0.85 2.20 6.73
C GLY A 114 1.23 3.65 6.41
N SER A 115 1.47 3.94 5.13
CA SER A 115 1.88 5.25 4.61
C SER A 115 3.12 5.87 5.28
N ARG A 116 4.03 5.02 5.79
CA ARG A 116 5.26 5.43 6.51
C ARG A 116 6.42 5.84 5.60
N GLY A 117 6.31 5.56 4.30
CA GLY A 117 7.42 5.68 3.34
C GLY A 117 8.16 7.02 3.35
N ILE A 118 7.45 8.14 3.34
CA ILE A 118 8.04 9.48 3.52
C ILE A 118 8.05 9.87 4.99
N ARG A 119 6.92 9.71 5.68
CA ARG A 119 6.69 10.17 7.05
C ARG A 119 7.78 9.74 8.03
N GLU A 120 8.25 8.50 7.94
CA GLU A 120 9.25 7.95 8.86
C GLU A 120 10.66 7.90 8.28
N SER A 121 10.80 8.23 6.99
CA SER A 121 12.09 8.20 6.32
C SER A 121 12.70 9.56 6.07
N ASN A 122 11.90 10.62 6.11
CA ASN A 122 12.34 11.98 5.77
C ASN A 122 13.61 12.39 6.53
N GLU A 123 13.69 12.15 7.84
CA GLU A 123 14.77 12.69 8.65
C GLU A 123 16.12 12.04 8.33
N TYR A 124 16.19 10.70 8.35
CA TYR A 124 17.45 10.02 8.15
C TYR A 124 17.97 10.15 6.71
N VAL A 125 17.10 10.20 5.70
CA VAL A 125 17.56 10.41 4.31
C VAL A 125 18.07 11.83 4.12
N ARG A 126 17.41 12.83 4.74
CA ARG A 126 17.86 14.22 4.71
C ARG A 126 19.21 14.38 5.41
N LYS A 127 19.40 13.75 6.57
CA LYS A 127 20.70 13.71 7.27
C LYS A 127 21.76 13.06 6.39
N GLY A 128 21.43 11.98 5.68
CA GLY A 128 22.33 11.34 4.70
C GLY A 128 22.77 12.29 3.58
N GLY A 129 21.84 13.06 3.00
CA GLY A 129 22.15 14.06 1.96
C GLY A 129 23.02 15.22 2.49
N ALA A 130 22.66 15.78 3.65
CA ALA A 130 23.40 16.88 4.27
C ALA A 130 24.82 16.47 4.69
N ALA A 131 24.97 15.27 5.28
CA ALA A 131 26.28 14.72 5.64
C ALA A 131 27.17 14.53 4.40
N ALA A 132 26.62 13.98 3.31
CA ALA A 132 27.35 13.84 2.05
C ALA A 132 27.81 15.20 1.49
N ARG A 133 26.94 16.23 1.53
CA ARG A 133 27.31 17.61 1.16
C ARG A 133 28.49 18.13 1.98
N MET A 134 28.45 17.94 3.31
CA MET A 134 29.53 18.38 4.21
C MET A 134 30.86 17.68 3.88
N MET A 135 30.84 16.37 3.62
CA MET A 135 32.03 15.61 3.24
C MET A 135 32.61 16.09 1.90
N LEU A 136 31.76 16.35 0.91
CA LEU A 136 32.19 16.88 -0.39
C LEU A 136 32.81 18.28 -0.27
N VAL A 137 32.15 19.18 0.47
CA VAL A 137 32.67 20.53 0.74
C VAL A 137 34.00 20.47 1.49
N GLN A 138 34.13 19.59 2.49
CA GLN A 138 35.36 19.41 3.24
C GLN A 138 36.50 18.86 2.34
N ALA A 139 36.20 17.92 1.44
CA ALA A 139 37.18 17.39 0.50
C ALA A 139 37.72 18.47 -0.45
N ALA A 140 36.83 19.32 -0.99
CA ALA A 140 37.23 20.46 -1.81
C ALA A 140 38.06 21.49 -1.02
N ALA A 141 37.64 21.82 0.21
CA ALA A 141 38.34 22.73 1.09
C ALA A 141 39.75 22.22 1.44
N ASN A 142 39.89 20.92 1.73
CA ASN A 142 41.17 20.26 1.97
C ASN A 142 42.10 20.37 0.74
N ALA A 143 41.57 20.09 -0.46
CA ALA A 143 42.32 20.19 -1.71
C ALA A 143 42.81 21.62 -1.97
N TRP A 144 41.99 22.62 -1.62
CA TRP A 144 42.30 24.03 -1.79
C TRP A 144 43.07 24.68 -0.65
N LYS A 145 43.24 23.96 0.48
CA LYS A 145 43.83 24.44 1.73
C LYS A 145 43.15 25.71 2.27
N VAL A 146 41.82 25.71 2.28
CA VAL A 146 40.98 26.81 2.76
C VAL A 146 39.97 26.32 3.82
N PRO A 147 39.39 27.21 4.65
CA PRO A 147 38.30 26.83 5.54
C PRO A 147 37.07 26.34 4.78
N ALA A 148 36.45 25.24 5.24
CA ALA A 148 35.23 24.71 4.63
C ALA A 148 34.05 25.70 4.68
N ALA A 149 34.01 26.57 5.70
CA ALA A 149 33.00 27.62 5.83
C ALA A 149 33.06 28.69 4.73
N GLU A 150 34.19 28.80 4.00
CA GLU A 150 34.34 29.69 2.85
C GLU A 150 33.86 29.05 1.54
N CYS A 151 33.46 27.77 1.58
CA CYS A 151 32.99 27.00 0.43
C CYS A 151 31.46 26.81 0.48
N THR A 152 30.80 26.96 -0.67
CA THR A 152 29.36 26.70 -0.80
C THR A 152 29.11 25.68 -1.90
N ALA A 153 28.11 24.82 -1.70
CA ALA A 153 27.67 23.85 -2.69
C ALA A 153 26.31 24.25 -3.30
N GLU A 154 26.20 24.13 -4.62
CA GLU A 154 24.95 24.33 -5.36
C GLU A 154 25.03 23.57 -6.71
N ASN A 155 23.96 22.86 -7.08
CA ASN A 155 23.85 22.12 -8.34
C ASN A 155 25.06 21.22 -8.64
N SER A 156 25.51 20.45 -7.66
CA SER A 156 26.69 19.57 -7.75
C SER A 156 28.04 20.28 -7.99
N VAL A 157 28.11 21.60 -7.77
CA VAL A 157 29.32 22.41 -7.86
C VAL A 157 29.64 23.00 -6.51
N ILE A 158 30.91 22.92 -6.10
CA ILE A 158 31.44 23.56 -4.90
C ILE A 158 32.23 24.78 -5.33
N THR A 159 31.98 25.91 -4.68
CA THR A 159 32.61 27.21 -4.96
C THR A 159 33.26 27.76 -3.70
N HIS A 160 34.55 28.08 -3.77
CA HIS A 160 35.23 28.85 -2.72
C HIS A 160 34.93 30.34 -2.91
N LYS A 161 34.05 30.91 -2.07
CA LYS A 161 33.48 32.26 -2.25
C LYS A 161 34.53 33.36 -2.38
N PRO A 162 35.59 33.43 -1.54
CA PRO A 162 36.58 34.51 -1.64
C PRO A 162 37.38 34.50 -2.95
N SER A 163 37.68 33.33 -3.51
CA SER A 163 38.53 33.22 -4.72
C SER A 163 37.77 32.99 -6.02
N GLY A 164 36.50 32.57 -5.95
CA GLY A 164 35.73 32.14 -7.12
C GLY A 164 36.10 30.77 -7.71
N ARG A 165 37.12 30.07 -7.19
CA ARG A 165 37.48 28.71 -7.62
C ARG A 165 36.30 27.75 -7.45
N THR A 166 36.13 26.84 -8.41
CA THR A 166 35.06 25.84 -8.40
C THR A 166 35.59 24.42 -8.65
N THR A 167 34.85 23.42 -8.19
CA THR A 167 35.03 22.00 -8.55
C THR A 167 33.67 21.30 -8.59
N SER A 168 33.54 20.25 -9.40
CA SER A 168 32.37 19.39 -9.38
C SER A 168 32.44 18.35 -8.26
N TYR A 169 31.31 17.72 -7.94
CA TYR A 169 31.24 16.64 -6.97
C TYR A 169 32.03 15.41 -7.40
N GLY A 170 31.94 14.99 -8.67
CA GLY A 170 32.66 13.84 -9.22
C GLY A 170 34.17 13.95 -9.04
N ASN A 171 34.73 15.16 -9.19
CA ASN A 171 36.17 15.42 -9.02
C ASN A 171 36.65 15.21 -7.57
N VAL A 172 35.79 15.39 -6.57
CA VAL A 172 36.17 15.28 -5.14
C VAL A 172 35.56 14.06 -4.45
N ALA A 173 34.72 13.28 -5.15
CA ALA A 173 33.96 12.17 -4.58
C ALA A 173 34.86 11.11 -3.91
N GLU A 174 35.98 10.74 -4.55
CA GLU A 174 36.89 9.74 -3.98
C GLU A 174 37.59 10.23 -2.70
N ALA A 175 37.94 11.51 -2.65
CA ALA A 175 38.52 12.12 -1.46
C ALA A 175 37.49 12.23 -0.34
N ALA A 176 36.26 12.64 -0.68
CA ALA A 176 35.14 12.75 0.27
C ALA A 176 34.78 11.39 0.89
N ALA A 177 34.76 10.31 0.12
CA ALA A 177 34.46 8.96 0.59
C ALA A 177 35.47 8.40 1.62
N LYS A 178 36.65 9.03 1.76
CA LYS A 178 37.67 8.67 2.75
C LYS A 178 37.55 9.47 4.05
N LEU A 179 36.66 10.45 4.10
CA LEU A 179 36.40 11.25 5.31
C LEU A 179 35.44 10.49 6.24
N GLU A 180 35.64 10.67 7.53
CA GLU A 180 34.67 10.21 8.52
C GLU A 180 33.36 11.02 8.38
N PRO A 181 32.18 10.36 8.35
CA PRO A 181 30.92 11.07 8.30
C PRO A 181 30.72 11.98 9.52
N PRO A 182 30.21 13.21 9.34
CA PRO A 182 29.96 14.13 10.45
C PRO A 182 28.87 13.59 11.39
N THR A 183 29.05 13.80 12.69
CA THR A 183 28.08 13.41 13.73
C THR A 183 27.02 14.48 13.99
N ASP A 184 27.36 15.75 13.82
CA ASP A 184 26.45 16.89 13.91
C ASP A 184 26.02 17.34 12.50
N VAL A 185 24.74 17.16 12.19
CA VAL A 185 24.19 17.38 10.84
C VAL A 185 22.94 18.25 10.94
N THR A 186 23.09 19.51 10.55
CA THR A 186 21.98 20.47 10.44
C THR A 186 21.22 20.28 9.13
N LEU A 187 19.91 20.08 9.24
CA LEU A 187 19.00 20.01 8.09
C LEU A 187 18.52 21.40 7.69
N LYS A 188 18.22 21.57 6.40
CA LYS A 188 17.54 22.79 5.91
C LYS A 188 16.17 22.98 6.59
N ASP A 189 15.74 24.22 6.75
CA ASP A 189 14.34 24.50 7.09
C ASP A 189 13.48 24.21 5.84
N PRO A 190 12.31 23.54 5.95
CA PRO A 190 11.41 23.33 4.82
C PRO A 190 11.06 24.59 4.03
N LYS A 191 11.10 25.78 4.64
CA LYS A 191 10.87 27.05 3.94
C LYS A 191 12.00 27.41 2.94
N ASP A 192 13.20 26.86 3.16
CA ASP A 192 14.40 27.12 2.36
C ASP A 192 14.60 26.05 1.27
N TRP A 193 13.66 25.10 1.13
CA TRP A 193 13.72 24.08 0.08
C TRP A 193 13.63 24.69 -1.32
N LYS A 194 14.56 24.30 -2.20
CA LYS A 194 14.60 24.73 -3.60
C LYS A 194 13.80 23.78 -4.50
N ILE A 195 14.02 22.47 -4.32
CA ILE A 195 13.43 21.40 -5.12
C ILE A 195 12.42 20.58 -4.34
N ALA A 196 12.61 20.32 -3.04
CA ALA A 196 11.58 19.68 -2.22
C ALA A 196 10.36 20.61 -2.08
N GLY A 197 9.15 20.05 -2.18
CA GLY A 197 7.91 20.82 -2.32
C GLY A 197 7.57 21.23 -3.76
N LYS A 198 8.41 20.89 -4.75
CA LYS A 198 8.15 21.16 -6.19
C LYS A 198 7.67 19.90 -6.94
N PRO A 199 6.88 20.05 -8.02
CA PRO A 199 6.30 18.95 -8.78
C PRO A 199 7.32 18.32 -9.75
N LEU A 200 8.44 17.80 -9.24
CA LEU A 200 9.45 17.16 -10.09
C LEU A 200 8.91 15.89 -10.76
N LYS A 201 9.39 15.64 -11.98
CA LYS A 201 9.10 14.40 -12.72
C LYS A 201 9.69 13.20 -11.97
N ARG A 202 9.04 12.04 -12.08
CA ARG A 202 9.54 10.83 -11.43
C ARG A 202 10.76 10.29 -12.13
N LEU A 203 11.67 9.73 -11.34
CA LEU A 203 12.90 9.10 -11.83
C LEU A 203 12.61 7.84 -12.65
N ASP A 204 11.52 7.13 -12.35
CA ASP A 204 11.17 5.83 -12.94
C ASP A 204 10.18 5.91 -14.10
N THR A 205 9.69 7.09 -14.48
CA THR A 205 8.69 7.23 -15.55
C THR A 205 9.22 6.84 -16.94
N PRO A 206 10.41 7.31 -17.40
CA PRO A 206 10.90 6.98 -18.74
C PRO A 206 11.03 5.47 -18.99
N ASP A 207 11.58 4.74 -18.02
CA ASP A 207 11.78 3.29 -18.14
C ASP A 207 10.45 2.52 -18.12
N LYS A 208 9.45 3.01 -17.37
CA LYS A 208 8.09 2.44 -17.39
C LYS A 208 7.41 2.63 -18.74
N LEU A 209 7.56 3.79 -19.37
CA LEU A 209 6.95 4.08 -20.67
C LEU A 209 7.59 3.31 -21.83
N THR A 210 8.86 2.92 -21.69
CA THR A 210 9.62 2.20 -22.72
C THR A 210 9.67 0.68 -22.49
N GLY A 211 9.07 0.18 -21.41
CA GLY A 211 9.13 -1.24 -21.03
C GLY A 211 10.49 -1.71 -20.53
N LYS A 212 11.40 -0.79 -20.16
CA LYS A 212 12.73 -1.08 -19.62
C LYS A 212 12.74 -1.24 -18.10
N ALA A 213 11.70 -0.75 -17.42
CA ALA A 213 11.59 -0.82 -15.97
C ALA A 213 11.56 -2.28 -15.50
N PRO A 214 12.46 -2.71 -14.60
CA PRO A 214 12.55 -4.11 -14.21
C PRO A 214 11.50 -4.47 -13.15
N TYR A 215 10.52 -5.30 -13.53
CA TYR A 215 9.59 -5.93 -12.58
C TYR A 215 10.06 -7.35 -12.23
N SER A 216 9.66 -7.85 -11.06
CA SER A 216 10.03 -9.20 -10.63
C SER A 216 9.60 -10.29 -11.60
N ILE A 217 8.44 -10.13 -12.25
CA ILE A 217 7.93 -11.08 -13.24
C ILE A 217 8.80 -11.14 -14.50
N ASP A 218 9.63 -10.13 -14.75
CA ASP A 218 10.50 -10.06 -15.93
C ASP A 218 11.83 -10.79 -15.72
N VAL A 219 12.25 -11.04 -14.47
CA VAL A 219 13.54 -11.68 -14.15
C VAL A 219 13.80 -12.92 -15.01
N ARG A 220 14.95 -12.99 -15.68
CA ARG A 220 15.38 -14.19 -16.43
C ARG A 220 16.80 -14.52 -15.98
N LEU A 221 17.00 -15.75 -15.52
CA LEU A 221 18.31 -16.26 -15.12
C LEU A 221 18.72 -17.42 -16.04
N PRO A 222 20.02 -17.63 -16.29
CA PRO A 222 20.48 -18.76 -17.10
C PRO A 222 20.00 -20.10 -16.54
N GLY A 223 19.47 -20.97 -17.41
CA GLY A 223 18.98 -22.30 -17.02
C GLY A 223 17.73 -22.31 -16.13
N MET A 224 17.04 -21.18 -15.99
CA MET A 224 15.89 -21.04 -15.09
C MET A 224 14.70 -21.94 -15.50
N LEU A 225 14.10 -22.61 -14.51
CA LEU A 225 12.83 -23.32 -14.63
C LEU A 225 11.67 -22.46 -14.12
N TYR A 226 10.45 -22.88 -14.43
CA TYR A 226 9.22 -22.18 -14.07
C TYR A 226 8.30 -23.08 -13.26
N ALA A 227 7.68 -22.52 -12.24
CA ALA A 227 6.72 -23.21 -11.40
C ALA A 227 5.34 -22.54 -11.45
N ALA A 228 4.30 -23.36 -11.56
CA ALA A 228 2.93 -23.01 -11.25
C ALA A 228 2.54 -23.70 -9.94
N VAL A 229 1.62 -23.11 -9.18
CA VAL A 229 1.15 -23.62 -7.88
C VAL A 229 -0.36 -23.60 -7.82
N LYS A 230 -0.92 -24.54 -7.06
CA LYS A 230 -2.34 -24.64 -6.72
C LYS A 230 -2.47 -25.01 -5.25
N ALA A 231 -3.11 -24.15 -4.48
CA ALA A 231 -3.42 -24.37 -3.08
C ALA A 231 -4.80 -24.99 -2.89
N CYS A 232 -5.05 -25.46 -1.67
CA CYS A 232 -6.36 -25.94 -1.25
C CYS A 232 -7.39 -24.82 -1.43
N PRO A 233 -8.52 -25.07 -2.11
CA PRO A 233 -9.50 -24.03 -2.40
C PRO A 233 -10.22 -23.51 -1.15
N VAL A 234 -10.16 -24.25 -0.03
CA VAL A 234 -10.70 -23.83 1.26
C VAL A 234 -9.55 -23.42 2.17
N HIS A 235 -9.57 -22.16 2.63
CA HIS A 235 -8.53 -21.65 3.54
C HIS A 235 -8.48 -22.46 4.84
N GLY A 236 -7.27 -22.89 5.21
CA GLY A 236 -7.03 -23.79 6.34
C GLY A 236 -7.12 -25.28 6.01
N GLY A 237 -7.53 -25.65 4.79
CA GLY A 237 -7.47 -27.02 4.30
C GLY A 237 -6.06 -27.46 3.91
N LYS A 238 -5.89 -28.76 3.60
CA LYS A 238 -4.61 -29.42 3.35
C LYS A 238 -4.62 -30.25 2.07
N VAL A 239 -3.44 -30.55 1.54
CA VAL A 239 -3.24 -31.60 0.54
C VAL A 239 -3.48 -32.95 1.21
N LYS A 240 -4.44 -33.73 0.71
CA LYS A 240 -4.62 -35.13 1.13
C LYS A 240 -3.72 -36.06 0.33
N SER A 241 -3.73 -35.91 -0.99
CA SER A 241 -2.88 -36.68 -1.91
C SER A 241 -2.89 -36.07 -3.32
N PHE A 242 -1.90 -36.39 -4.15
CA PHE A 242 -1.91 -36.10 -5.59
C PHE A 242 -1.23 -37.22 -6.38
N ASP A 243 -1.60 -37.40 -7.65
CA ASP A 243 -1.02 -38.44 -8.53
C ASP A 243 -0.06 -37.84 -9.57
N ALA A 244 1.19 -37.64 -9.17
CA ALA A 244 2.23 -37.08 -10.03
C ALA A 244 2.53 -37.94 -11.27
N ALA A 245 2.31 -39.26 -11.20
CA ALA A 245 2.64 -40.17 -12.30
C ALA A 245 1.78 -39.89 -13.55
N LYS A 246 0.57 -39.34 -13.37
CA LYS A 246 -0.34 -38.97 -14.48
C LYS A 246 0.18 -37.84 -15.35
N ILE A 247 1.09 -37.01 -14.84
CA ILE A 247 1.61 -35.85 -15.57
C ILE A 247 3.13 -35.89 -15.76
N ALA A 248 3.82 -36.89 -15.20
CA ALA A 248 5.28 -37.00 -15.29
C ALA A 248 5.80 -37.11 -16.74
N GLY A 249 4.99 -37.67 -17.65
CA GLY A 249 5.31 -37.76 -19.08
C GLY A 249 4.99 -36.49 -19.88
N ASN A 250 4.37 -35.47 -19.28
CA ASN A 250 4.00 -34.25 -19.99
C ASN A 250 5.26 -33.48 -20.42
N LYS A 251 5.26 -32.99 -21.66
CA LYS A 251 6.41 -32.30 -22.26
C LYS A 251 6.88 -31.14 -21.37
N GLY A 252 8.14 -31.23 -20.93
CA GLY A 252 8.84 -30.18 -20.20
C GLY A 252 8.64 -30.20 -18.69
N VAL A 253 7.76 -31.06 -18.15
CA VAL A 253 7.63 -31.27 -16.70
C VAL A 253 8.92 -31.88 -16.16
N LYS A 254 9.43 -31.33 -15.06
CA LYS A 254 10.62 -31.80 -14.36
C LYS A 254 10.29 -32.36 -12.98
N HIS A 255 9.45 -31.65 -12.24
CA HIS A 255 9.08 -32.02 -10.87
C HIS A 255 7.61 -31.70 -10.58
N VAL A 256 7.01 -32.53 -9.73
CA VAL A 256 5.71 -32.28 -9.09
C VAL A 256 5.98 -32.35 -7.60
N VAL A 257 5.66 -31.29 -6.86
CA VAL A 257 6.12 -31.10 -5.49
C VAL A 257 4.95 -30.70 -4.60
N GLN A 258 4.86 -31.29 -3.41
CA GLN A 258 4.02 -30.72 -2.37
C GLN A 258 4.70 -29.46 -1.81
N VAL A 259 3.95 -28.37 -1.63
CA VAL A 259 4.45 -27.08 -1.15
C VAL A 259 3.75 -26.76 0.16
N GLY A 260 4.47 -26.95 1.27
CA GLY A 260 3.88 -26.86 2.60
C GLY A 260 2.81 -27.94 2.83
N GLU A 261 1.81 -27.63 3.67
CA GLU A 261 0.70 -28.54 3.96
C GLU A 261 -0.46 -28.40 2.98
N SER A 262 -0.59 -27.26 2.29
CA SER A 262 -1.84 -26.87 1.64
C SER A 262 -1.72 -26.62 0.15
N ALA A 263 -0.56 -26.83 -0.49
CA ALA A 263 -0.41 -26.58 -1.92
C ALA A 263 0.40 -27.66 -2.65
N VAL A 264 0.22 -27.72 -3.97
CA VAL A 264 1.00 -28.54 -4.90
C VAL A 264 1.53 -27.65 -6.02
N GLY A 265 2.79 -27.83 -6.39
CA GLY A 265 3.46 -27.13 -7.48
C GLY A 265 3.94 -28.07 -8.57
N VAL A 266 3.98 -27.58 -9.81
CA VAL A 266 4.62 -28.26 -10.94
C VAL A 266 5.73 -27.37 -11.47
N VAL A 267 6.92 -27.94 -11.64
CA VAL A 267 8.11 -27.27 -12.21
C VAL A 267 8.36 -27.77 -13.61
N ALA A 268 8.53 -26.87 -14.58
CA ALA A 268 8.74 -27.19 -15.98
C ALA A 268 9.68 -26.20 -16.71
N ASP A 269 10.01 -26.52 -17.96
CA ASP A 269 10.84 -25.69 -18.86
C ASP A 269 10.21 -24.33 -19.23
N SER A 270 8.87 -24.21 -19.11
CA SER A 270 8.15 -22.95 -19.27
C SER A 270 6.94 -22.90 -18.32
N TRP A 271 6.51 -21.69 -17.97
CA TRP A 271 5.36 -21.53 -17.08
C TRP A 271 4.06 -22.09 -17.68
N TRP A 272 3.87 -21.98 -18.99
CA TRP A 272 2.70 -22.55 -19.67
C TRP A 272 2.63 -24.07 -19.53
N GLN A 273 3.78 -24.76 -19.68
CA GLN A 273 3.84 -26.21 -19.47
C GLN A 273 3.58 -26.58 -18.01
N ALA A 274 4.14 -25.83 -17.06
CA ALA A 274 3.89 -26.05 -15.62
C ALA A 274 2.40 -25.91 -15.29
N LYS A 275 1.77 -24.81 -15.71
CA LYS A 275 0.33 -24.55 -15.47
C LYS A 275 -0.55 -25.62 -16.12
N THR A 276 -0.32 -25.93 -17.40
CA THR A 276 -1.13 -26.91 -18.14
C THR A 276 -1.05 -28.29 -17.49
N ALA A 277 0.14 -28.71 -17.06
CA ALA A 277 0.31 -29.98 -16.36
C ALA A 277 -0.33 -29.96 -14.97
N LEU A 278 -0.23 -28.85 -14.23
CA LEU A 278 -0.87 -28.68 -12.92
C LEU A 278 -2.40 -28.74 -13.01
N GLU A 279 -3.00 -28.22 -14.07
CA GLU A 279 -4.45 -28.32 -14.31
C GLU A 279 -4.91 -29.76 -14.56
N ALA A 280 -4.06 -30.59 -15.17
CA ALA A 280 -4.33 -32.00 -15.40
C ALA A 280 -3.99 -32.90 -14.19
N LEU A 281 -3.31 -32.37 -13.16
CA LEU A 281 -2.89 -33.14 -11.99
C LEU A 281 -4.10 -33.52 -11.13
N PRO A 282 -4.36 -34.82 -10.89
CA PRO A 282 -5.36 -35.22 -9.91
C PRO A 282 -4.88 -34.88 -8.50
N ILE A 283 -5.60 -33.99 -7.82
CA ILE A 283 -5.33 -33.59 -6.44
C ILE A 283 -6.57 -33.86 -5.61
N ALA A 284 -6.41 -34.56 -4.49
CA ALA A 284 -7.41 -34.69 -3.45
C ALA A 284 -7.07 -33.73 -2.31
N TRP A 285 -8.05 -32.93 -1.92
CA TRP A 285 -7.95 -31.99 -0.81
C TRP A 285 -8.62 -32.56 0.44
N ASP A 286 -8.05 -32.24 1.59
CA ASP A 286 -8.76 -32.27 2.86
C ASP A 286 -9.22 -30.85 3.17
N GLU A 287 -10.48 -30.56 2.89
CA GLU A 287 -11.04 -29.20 2.98
C GLU A 287 -11.49 -28.84 4.40
N GLY A 288 -11.50 -29.81 5.31
CA GLY A 288 -11.87 -29.66 6.71
C GLY A 288 -13.29 -29.13 6.93
N GLU A 289 -13.56 -28.72 8.16
CA GLU A 289 -14.89 -28.23 8.60
C GLU A 289 -15.33 -26.93 7.90
N ASN A 290 -14.39 -26.19 7.31
CA ASN A 290 -14.67 -24.92 6.65
C ASN A 290 -15.38 -25.10 5.31
N ALA A 291 -15.39 -26.30 4.74
CA ALA A 291 -16.08 -26.62 3.47
C ALA A 291 -17.61 -26.38 3.53
N LYS A 292 -18.19 -26.21 4.72
CA LYS A 292 -19.63 -25.89 4.90
C LYS A 292 -19.93 -24.40 5.05
N VAL A 293 -18.90 -23.55 5.09
CA VAL A 293 -19.05 -22.10 5.36
C VAL A 293 -19.54 -21.37 4.11
N THR A 294 -20.52 -20.49 4.29
CA THR A 294 -21.08 -19.62 3.24
C THR A 294 -21.09 -18.15 3.70
N SER A 295 -21.21 -17.20 2.76
CA SER A 295 -21.43 -15.78 3.08
C SER A 295 -22.58 -15.57 4.06
N ALA A 296 -23.68 -16.31 3.90
CA ALA A 296 -24.83 -16.24 4.80
C ALA A 296 -24.47 -16.67 6.22
N SER A 297 -23.76 -17.80 6.38
CA SER A 297 -23.33 -18.26 7.71
C SER A 297 -22.33 -17.30 8.37
N ILE A 298 -21.44 -16.66 7.58
CA ILE A 298 -20.54 -15.62 8.08
C ILE A 298 -21.36 -14.41 8.55
N GLY A 299 -22.36 -13.98 7.77
CA GLY A 299 -23.26 -12.89 8.13
C GLY A 299 -23.93 -13.09 9.50
N GLU A 300 -24.41 -14.30 9.80
CA GLU A 300 -25.00 -14.61 11.11
C GLU A 300 -23.96 -14.55 12.26
N VAL A 301 -22.72 -15.00 12.03
CA VAL A 301 -21.63 -14.88 13.02
C VAL A 301 -21.31 -13.42 13.32
N LEU A 302 -21.29 -12.56 12.30
CA LEU A 302 -21.07 -11.12 12.47
C LEU A 302 -22.23 -10.46 13.19
N LYS A 303 -23.46 -10.77 12.81
CA LYS A 303 -24.67 -10.23 13.43
C LYS A 303 -24.72 -10.55 14.93
N ALA A 304 -24.43 -11.79 15.31
CA ALA A 304 -24.34 -12.20 16.72
C ALA A 304 -23.27 -11.42 17.52
N GLY A 305 -22.21 -10.92 16.87
CA GLY A 305 -21.21 -10.07 17.53
C GLY A 305 -21.69 -8.65 17.86
N LEU A 306 -22.73 -8.15 17.16
CA LEU A 306 -23.30 -6.84 17.46
C LEU A 306 -23.97 -6.79 18.84
N ASP A 307 -24.49 -7.93 19.32
CA ASP A 307 -25.17 -8.07 20.62
C ASP A 307 -24.31 -8.72 21.71
N ALA A 308 -23.07 -9.10 21.39
CA ALA A 308 -22.21 -9.82 22.33
C ALA A 308 -21.78 -8.95 23.52
N GLU A 309 -21.71 -9.54 24.71
CA GLU A 309 -21.17 -8.86 25.90
C GLU A 309 -19.66 -8.64 25.78
N GLN A 310 -18.94 -9.63 25.25
CA GLN A 310 -17.50 -9.55 25.06
C GLN A 310 -17.15 -8.67 23.85
N ALA A 311 -16.52 -7.53 24.13
CA ALA A 311 -15.93 -6.67 23.13
C ALA A 311 -14.64 -6.01 23.66
N PHE A 312 -13.70 -5.76 22.76
CA PHE A 312 -12.50 -4.98 23.08
C PHE A 312 -12.78 -3.49 22.88
N VAL A 313 -12.43 -2.66 23.85
CA VAL A 313 -12.63 -1.21 23.76
C VAL A 313 -11.47 -0.55 23.00
N GLY A 314 -11.82 0.22 21.97
CA GLY A 314 -10.90 1.01 21.17
C GLY A 314 -10.73 2.43 21.69
N ASN A 315 -11.87 3.07 21.95
CA ASN A 315 -11.99 4.45 22.38
C ASN A 315 -13.23 4.61 23.27
N GLN A 316 -13.11 5.36 24.36
CA GLN A 316 -14.19 5.58 25.30
C GLN A 316 -14.05 6.96 25.97
N LYS A 317 -15.18 7.62 26.18
CA LYS A 317 -15.30 8.88 26.93
C LYS A 317 -16.67 8.94 27.58
N GLY A 318 -16.77 9.35 28.84
CA GLY A 318 -18.05 9.40 29.56
C GLY A 318 -18.75 8.03 29.63
N ASP A 319 -20.08 8.04 29.71
CA ASP A 319 -20.93 6.84 29.77
C ASP A 319 -21.93 6.82 28.62
N ALA A 320 -21.51 6.26 27.47
CA ALA A 320 -22.36 6.15 26.28
C ALA A 320 -23.59 5.29 26.52
N LYS A 321 -23.49 4.25 27.36
CA LYS A 321 -24.61 3.33 27.62
C LYS A 321 -25.71 4.05 28.39
N ALA A 322 -25.36 4.80 29.44
CA ALA A 322 -26.31 5.62 30.19
C ALA A 322 -26.92 6.73 29.33
N ALA A 323 -26.10 7.44 28.54
CA ALA A 323 -26.57 8.50 27.64
C ALA A 323 -27.57 7.97 26.59
N ILE A 324 -27.30 6.80 26.03
CA ILE A 324 -28.24 6.13 25.12
C ILE A 324 -29.49 5.71 25.88
N ALA A 325 -29.37 5.05 27.04
CA ALA A 325 -30.54 4.61 27.81
C ALA A 325 -31.52 5.76 28.12
N GLY A 326 -31.01 6.94 28.49
CA GLY A 326 -31.79 8.14 28.81
C GLY A 326 -32.09 9.08 27.64
N ALA A 327 -31.80 8.69 26.39
CA ALA A 327 -31.98 9.58 25.24
C ALA A 327 -33.45 9.93 24.98
N ALA A 328 -33.75 11.21 24.73
CA ALA A 328 -35.06 11.65 24.28
C ALA A 328 -35.36 11.17 22.84
N LYS A 329 -34.32 11.05 22.02
CA LYS A 329 -34.38 10.46 20.68
C LYS A 329 -33.16 9.60 20.41
N LYS A 330 -33.39 8.41 19.85
CA LYS A 330 -32.36 7.47 19.40
C LYS A 330 -32.36 7.38 17.88
N VAL A 331 -31.17 7.32 17.30
CA VAL A 331 -30.95 6.94 15.91
C VAL A 331 -30.07 5.70 15.93
N GLU A 332 -30.44 4.68 15.17
CA GLU A 332 -29.67 3.45 15.10
C GLU A 332 -29.59 2.97 13.65
N ALA A 333 -28.42 2.47 13.27
CA ALA A 333 -28.17 1.88 11.96
C ALA A 333 -27.15 0.75 12.07
N ILE A 334 -27.33 -0.27 11.22
CA ILE A 334 -26.36 -1.35 11.04
C ILE A 334 -25.80 -1.22 9.62
N TYR A 335 -24.47 -1.24 9.52
CA TYR A 335 -23.72 -1.21 8.28
C TYR A 335 -22.96 -2.53 8.07
N GLY A 336 -22.63 -2.83 6.81
CA GLY A 336 -21.82 -3.99 6.44
C GLY A 336 -20.80 -3.65 5.36
N TYR A 337 -19.62 -4.28 5.45
CA TYR A 337 -18.56 -4.15 4.47
C TYR A 337 -17.99 -5.54 4.14
N PRO A 338 -17.92 -5.92 2.85
CA PRO A 338 -17.56 -7.26 2.43
C PRO A 338 -16.04 -7.45 2.37
N TYR A 339 -15.62 -8.68 2.11
CA TYR A 339 -14.25 -8.96 1.71
C TYR A 339 -13.86 -8.18 0.46
N GLN A 340 -12.66 -7.59 0.43
CA GLN A 340 -12.11 -6.97 -0.79
C GLN A 340 -10.83 -7.69 -1.21
N ALA A 341 -10.71 -7.97 -2.50
CA ALA A 341 -9.47 -8.44 -3.09
C ALA A 341 -8.56 -7.24 -3.44
N HIS A 342 -7.27 -7.46 -3.40
CA HIS A 342 -6.27 -6.46 -3.82
C HIS A 342 -6.23 -6.28 -5.32
N ALA A 343 -6.50 -7.36 -6.06
CA ALA A 343 -6.58 -7.39 -7.51
C ALA A 343 -5.40 -6.67 -8.19
N CYS A 344 -4.17 -6.95 -7.73
CA CYS A 344 -2.94 -6.37 -8.28
C CYS A 344 -2.78 -6.76 -9.75
N MET A 345 -2.32 -5.86 -10.62
CA MET A 345 -2.17 -6.17 -12.05
C MET A 345 -1.12 -7.27 -12.32
N GLU A 346 0.00 -7.24 -11.60
CA GLU A 346 1.02 -8.29 -11.64
C GLU A 346 0.69 -9.39 -10.60
N PRO A 347 0.35 -10.62 -11.02
CA PRO A 347 0.16 -11.75 -10.10
C PRO A 347 1.41 -12.02 -9.26
N LEU A 348 1.21 -12.61 -8.08
CA LEU A 348 2.33 -12.97 -7.21
C LEU A 348 3.36 -13.84 -7.92
N ASN A 349 4.62 -13.48 -7.73
CA ASN A 349 5.75 -14.18 -8.32
C ASN A 349 7.00 -13.95 -7.48
N ALA A 350 7.90 -14.93 -7.53
CA ALA A 350 9.24 -14.84 -6.96
C ALA A 350 10.16 -15.83 -7.71
N THR A 351 11.38 -15.41 -7.98
CA THR A 351 12.43 -16.30 -8.51
C THR A 351 13.37 -16.64 -7.38
N ALA A 352 13.64 -17.92 -7.13
CA ALA A 352 14.53 -18.38 -6.07
C ALA A 352 15.67 -19.22 -6.65
N LEU A 353 16.88 -19.02 -6.14
CA LEU A 353 18.05 -19.86 -6.38
C LEU A 353 18.54 -20.38 -5.04
N TYR A 354 18.39 -21.69 -4.84
CA TYR A 354 18.81 -22.36 -3.61
C TYR A 354 19.99 -23.29 -3.86
N THR A 355 20.93 -23.28 -2.92
CA THR A 355 22.01 -24.27 -2.76
C THR A 355 22.15 -24.57 -1.26
N ALA A 356 22.94 -25.57 -0.89
CA ALA A 356 23.23 -25.85 0.52
C ALA A 356 23.96 -24.69 1.23
N ASP A 357 24.61 -23.80 0.48
CA ASP A 357 25.43 -22.71 1.03
C ASP A 357 24.80 -21.33 0.92
N LYS A 358 23.79 -21.15 0.06
CA LYS A 358 23.20 -19.85 -0.23
C LYS A 358 21.78 -19.95 -0.76
N CYS A 359 20.93 -19.01 -0.38
CA CYS A 359 19.60 -18.83 -0.97
C CYS A 359 19.39 -17.36 -1.41
N GLU A 360 19.08 -17.15 -2.68
CA GLU A 360 18.79 -15.81 -3.23
C GLU A 360 17.38 -15.77 -3.82
N VAL A 361 16.67 -14.67 -3.58
CA VAL A 361 15.32 -14.45 -4.13
C VAL A 361 15.25 -13.12 -4.86
N TRP A 362 14.68 -13.10 -6.06
CA TRP A 362 14.33 -11.89 -6.82
C TRP A 362 12.82 -11.71 -6.78
N THR A 363 12.33 -10.60 -6.21
CA THR A 363 10.90 -10.39 -6.01
C THR A 363 10.52 -8.91 -5.82
N GLY A 364 9.28 -8.58 -6.20
CA GLY A 364 8.63 -7.32 -5.90
C GLY A 364 7.88 -7.43 -4.58
N SER A 365 8.45 -6.89 -3.49
CA SER A 365 7.90 -6.97 -2.13
C SER A 365 7.72 -5.58 -1.51
N GLN A 366 6.62 -5.41 -0.75
CA GLN A 366 6.44 -4.24 0.11
C GLN A 366 7.32 -4.29 1.36
N ASN A 367 7.73 -5.49 1.79
CA ASN A 367 8.52 -5.68 2.99
C ASN A 367 9.66 -6.65 2.69
N ALA A 368 10.77 -6.12 2.19
CA ALA A 368 11.91 -6.93 1.77
C ALA A 368 12.61 -7.60 2.97
N GLU A 369 12.54 -7.02 4.17
CA GLU A 369 13.07 -7.64 5.39
C GLU A 369 12.25 -8.86 5.82
N ALA A 370 10.92 -8.77 5.75
CA ALA A 370 10.07 -9.94 5.94
C ALA A 370 10.31 -11.00 4.86
N ALA A 371 10.52 -10.59 3.60
CA ALA A 371 10.86 -11.52 2.53
C ALA A 371 12.21 -12.23 2.78
N LEU A 372 13.20 -11.50 3.32
CA LEU A 372 14.49 -12.09 3.71
C LEU A 372 14.33 -13.10 4.85
N ALA A 373 13.54 -12.76 5.87
CA ALA A 373 13.23 -13.69 6.96
C ALA A 373 12.54 -14.96 6.43
N ALA A 374 11.53 -14.80 5.57
CA ALA A 374 10.85 -15.93 4.93
C ALA A 374 11.79 -16.77 4.06
N THR A 375 12.76 -16.14 3.38
CA THR A 375 13.79 -16.83 2.60
C THR A 375 14.70 -17.67 3.49
N SER A 376 15.17 -17.11 4.61
CA SER A 376 15.99 -17.81 5.59
C SER A 376 15.24 -18.98 6.23
N GLU A 377 14.02 -18.76 6.69
CA GLU A 377 13.18 -19.79 7.32
C GLU A 377 12.87 -20.94 6.35
N ALA A 378 12.39 -20.63 5.14
CA ALA A 378 12.04 -21.64 4.14
C ALA A 378 13.27 -22.43 3.64
N SER A 379 14.40 -21.75 3.46
CA SER A 379 15.65 -22.37 3.03
C SER A 379 16.24 -23.28 4.11
N GLY A 380 16.04 -22.93 5.39
CA GLY A 380 16.72 -23.52 6.54
C GLY A 380 18.15 -23.04 6.71
N LEU A 381 18.54 -21.97 6.00
CA LEU A 381 19.87 -21.36 6.08
C LEU A 381 19.85 -20.16 7.04
N PRO A 382 20.96 -19.87 7.73
CA PRO A 382 21.10 -18.63 8.50
C PRO A 382 20.94 -17.41 7.59
N VAL A 383 20.46 -16.30 8.15
CA VAL A 383 20.08 -15.09 7.40
C VAL A 383 21.26 -14.50 6.63
N GLU A 384 22.49 -14.66 7.12
CA GLU A 384 23.74 -14.20 6.49
C GLU A 384 24.07 -14.96 5.19
N LYS A 385 23.47 -16.14 5.00
CA LYS A 385 23.56 -16.94 3.76
C LYS A 385 22.38 -16.68 2.80
N CYS A 386 21.51 -15.73 3.14
CA CYS A 386 20.32 -15.40 2.36
C CYS A 386 20.37 -13.95 1.86
N ASP A 387 19.79 -13.70 0.69
CA ASP A 387 19.52 -12.32 0.25
C ASP A 387 18.24 -12.22 -0.60
N VAL A 388 17.67 -11.02 -0.65
CA VAL A 388 16.51 -10.68 -1.46
C VAL A 388 16.79 -9.47 -2.33
N HIS A 389 16.72 -9.65 -3.64
CA HIS A 389 16.86 -8.60 -4.64
C HIS A 389 15.48 -7.98 -4.90
N LYS A 390 15.35 -6.69 -4.58
CA LYS A 390 14.08 -5.96 -4.65
C LYS A 390 13.87 -5.37 -6.05
N PHE A 391 12.72 -5.67 -6.64
CA PHE A 391 12.29 -5.14 -7.95
C PHE A 391 11.08 -4.21 -7.80
N LEU A 392 10.78 -3.47 -8.88
CA LEU A 392 9.46 -2.84 -9.01
C LEU A 392 8.38 -3.92 -9.00
N LEU A 393 7.18 -3.52 -8.59
CA LEU A 393 6.05 -4.42 -8.43
C LEU A 393 4.79 -3.82 -9.05
N GLY A 394 4.01 -4.63 -9.76
CA GLY A 394 2.84 -4.24 -10.55
C GLY A 394 1.56 -4.15 -9.71
N GLY A 395 1.63 -3.38 -8.63
CA GLY A 395 0.58 -3.28 -7.61
C GLY A 395 0.87 -4.18 -6.43
N GLY A 396 0.70 -3.63 -5.22
CA GLY A 396 0.82 -4.40 -3.98
C GLY A 396 -0.37 -4.17 -3.07
N PHE A 397 -0.76 -2.90 -2.87
CA PHE A 397 -1.96 -2.52 -2.11
C PHE A 397 -2.11 -3.17 -0.73
N GLY A 398 -1.00 -3.71 -0.18
CA GLY A 398 -0.91 -4.48 1.06
C GLY A 398 -0.71 -6.00 0.87
N ARG A 399 -1.13 -6.60 -0.26
CA ARG A 399 -0.94 -8.02 -0.60
C ARG A 399 0.52 -8.44 -0.60
N ARG A 400 1.38 -7.63 -1.21
CA ARG A 400 2.84 -7.87 -1.31
C ARG A 400 3.59 -7.52 -0.02
N GLY A 401 2.89 -7.18 1.05
CA GLY A 401 3.44 -7.17 2.41
C GLY A 401 3.51 -8.58 3.03
N ARG A 402 2.80 -9.55 2.47
CA ARG A 402 2.91 -10.97 2.82
C ARG A 402 4.08 -11.63 2.08
N THR A 403 4.47 -12.80 2.54
CA THR A 403 5.69 -13.51 2.08
C THR A 403 5.43 -14.97 1.76
N ASP A 404 4.16 -15.39 1.74
CA ASP A 404 3.71 -16.75 1.42
C ASP A 404 4.24 -17.23 0.07
N TYR A 405 4.17 -16.41 -0.97
CA TYR A 405 4.71 -16.72 -2.29
C TYR A 405 6.25 -16.79 -2.33
N VAL A 406 6.95 -16.08 -1.43
CA VAL A 406 8.41 -16.18 -1.28
C VAL A 406 8.77 -17.51 -0.63
N THR A 407 8.09 -17.87 0.46
CA THR A 407 8.24 -19.17 1.12
C THR A 407 8.00 -20.31 0.14
N GLN A 408 6.89 -20.26 -0.64
CA GLN A 408 6.59 -21.27 -1.65
C GLN A 408 7.70 -21.38 -2.71
N ALA A 409 8.17 -20.25 -3.25
CA ALA A 409 9.23 -20.26 -4.27
C ALA A 409 10.52 -20.91 -3.75
N VAL A 410 10.91 -20.61 -2.51
CA VAL A 410 12.10 -21.22 -1.88
C VAL A 410 11.90 -22.71 -1.61
N LEU A 411 10.74 -23.13 -1.08
CA LEU A 411 10.43 -24.55 -0.85
C LEU A 411 10.46 -25.36 -2.16
N ILE A 412 9.98 -24.78 -3.26
CA ILE A 412 10.06 -25.41 -4.60
C ILE A 412 11.52 -25.46 -5.08
N ALA A 413 12.27 -24.36 -4.99
CA ALA A 413 13.67 -24.31 -5.43
C ALA A 413 14.58 -25.30 -4.68
N LYS A 414 14.27 -25.62 -3.42
CA LYS A 414 14.97 -26.67 -2.66
C LYS A 414 14.91 -28.06 -3.29
N GLN A 415 13.89 -28.33 -4.11
CA GLN A 415 13.74 -29.60 -4.81
C GLN A 415 14.65 -29.71 -6.05
N VAL A 416 15.24 -28.59 -6.49
CA VAL A 416 16.18 -28.52 -7.63
C VAL A 416 17.40 -27.63 -7.32
N PRO A 417 18.24 -28.01 -6.34
CA PRO A 417 19.37 -27.18 -5.93
C PRO A 417 20.29 -26.78 -7.10
N GLY A 418 20.77 -25.55 -7.08
CA GLY A 418 21.64 -24.98 -8.12
C GLY A 418 20.91 -24.51 -9.39
N THR A 419 19.60 -24.74 -9.50
CA THR A 419 18.77 -24.28 -10.63
C THR A 419 17.84 -23.14 -10.18
N PRO A 420 17.86 -21.97 -10.83
CA PRO A 420 16.89 -20.93 -10.53
C PRO A 420 15.47 -21.38 -10.88
N VAL A 421 14.50 -21.17 -9.99
CA VAL A 421 13.09 -21.46 -10.23
C VAL A 421 12.25 -20.21 -10.05
N LYS A 422 11.52 -19.82 -11.10
CA LYS A 422 10.50 -18.76 -11.02
C LYS A 422 9.13 -19.36 -10.71
N LEU A 423 8.63 -19.11 -9.51
CA LEU A 423 7.22 -19.27 -9.20
C LEU A 423 6.43 -18.09 -9.74
N LEU A 424 5.35 -18.38 -10.47
CA LEU A 424 4.34 -17.41 -10.87
C LEU A 424 2.96 -18.01 -10.63
N TRP A 425 2.13 -17.32 -9.87
CA TRP A 425 0.74 -17.69 -9.67
C TRP A 425 -0.08 -17.34 -10.93
N SER A 426 -1.09 -18.14 -11.25
CA SER A 426 -2.10 -17.71 -12.21
C SER A 426 -2.94 -16.59 -11.62
N ARG A 427 -3.72 -15.88 -12.45
CA ARG A 427 -4.67 -14.88 -11.96
C ARG A 427 -5.71 -15.51 -11.03
N GLU A 428 -6.18 -16.70 -11.39
CA GLU A 428 -7.16 -17.46 -10.62
C GLU A 428 -6.63 -17.85 -9.24
N GLU A 429 -5.37 -18.29 -9.18
CA GLU A 429 -4.70 -18.60 -7.92
C GLU A 429 -4.47 -17.32 -7.08
N ASP A 430 -3.98 -16.24 -7.71
CA ASP A 430 -3.76 -14.92 -7.08
C ASP A 430 -5.01 -14.36 -6.43
N MET A 431 -6.16 -14.52 -7.09
CA MET A 431 -7.44 -14.02 -6.59
C MET A 431 -8.12 -14.93 -5.59
N THR A 432 -8.02 -16.25 -5.71
CA THR A 432 -8.67 -17.20 -4.78
C THR A 432 -7.83 -17.48 -3.54
N GLN A 433 -6.53 -17.18 -3.58
CA GLN A 433 -5.60 -17.30 -2.45
C GLN A 433 -5.07 -15.91 -2.01
N ASP A 434 -5.88 -14.88 -2.21
CA ASP A 434 -5.60 -13.54 -1.69
C ASP A 434 -5.65 -13.55 -0.14
N THR A 435 -5.19 -12.47 0.47
CA THR A 435 -5.45 -12.17 1.88
C THR A 435 -6.40 -10.98 1.93
N TYR A 436 -7.69 -11.25 2.02
CA TYR A 436 -8.74 -10.29 1.74
C TYR A 436 -8.86 -9.19 2.81
N HIS A 437 -9.30 -7.99 2.42
CA HIS A 437 -9.74 -7.01 3.41
C HIS A 437 -10.81 -7.63 4.34
N PRO A 438 -10.76 -7.42 5.66
CA PRO A 438 -11.70 -8.00 6.62
C PRO A 438 -13.17 -7.75 6.32
N ILE A 439 -13.99 -8.81 6.36
CA ILE A 439 -15.44 -8.65 6.43
C ILE A 439 -15.86 -8.13 7.81
N THR A 440 -16.75 -7.14 7.85
CA THR A 440 -17.25 -6.56 9.10
C THR A 440 -18.71 -6.12 8.99
N GLN A 441 -19.39 -6.09 10.14
CA GLN A 441 -20.60 -5.32 10.35
C GLN A 441 -20.37 -4.31 11.46
N CYS A 442 -21.15 -3.23 11.48
CA CYS A 442 -21.07 -2.21 12.51
C CYS A 442 -22.45 -1.71 12.90
N ARG A 443 -22.78 -1.71 14.19
CA ARG A 443 -23.96 -1.01 14.72
C ARG A 443 -23.53 0.34 15.27
N LEU A 444 -24.19 1.40 14.84
CA LEU A 444 -24.06 2.73 15.46
C LEU A 444 -25.37 3.16 16.08
N THR A 445 -25.30 3.68 17.30
CA THR A 445 -26.44 4.23 18.03
C THR A 445 -26.08 5.61 18.53
N GLY A 446 -26.82 6.63 18.07
CA GLY A 446 -26.70 8.01 18.52
C GLY A 446 -27.82 8.41 19.46
N ALA A 447 -27.49 9.16 20.49
CA ALA A 447 -28.41 9.64 21.53
C ALA A 447 -28.55 11.16 21.48
N PHE A 448 -29.79 11.64 21.43
CA PHE A 448 -30.10 13.06 21.51
C PHE A 448 -30.86 13.39 22.80
N ASP A 449 -30.57 14.56 23.38
CA ASP A 449 -31.40 15.16 24.42
C ASP A 449 -32.68 15.78 23.84
N ALA A 450 -33.54 16.30 24.73
CA ALA A 450 -34.80 16.95 24.33
C ALA A 450 -34.59 18.24 23.51
N ASN A 451 -33.39 18.82 23.53
CA ASN A 451 -33.03 20.02 22.77
C ASN A 451 -32.40 19.68 21.41
N GLY A 452 -32.30 18.40 21.05
CA GLY A 452 -31.70 17.96 19.79
C GLY A 452 -30.16 18.02 19.78
N ASN A 453 -29.50 18.07 20.94
CA ASN A 453 -28.04 17.93 21.02
C ASN A 453 -27.65 16.46 21.09
N LEU A 454 -26.61 16.08 20.33
CA LEU A 454 -26.01 14.75 20.40
C LEU A 454 -25.27 14.60 21.74
N THR A 455 -25.77 13.74 22.60
CA THR A 455 -25.22 13.50 23.94
C THR A 455 -24.39 12.22 24.02
N GLY A 456 -24.62 11.26 23.12
CA GLY A 456 -23.85 10.02 23.11
C GLY A 456 -23.79 9.31 21.75
N LEU A 457 -22.73 8.53 21.57
CA LEU A 457 -22.51 7.66 20.41
C LEU A 457 -21.89 6.34 20.87
N HIS A 458 -22.49 5.22 20.45
CA HIS A 458 -21.89 3.90 20.55
C HIS A 458 -21.68 3.33 19.14
N MET A 459 -20.45 2.96 18.81
CA MET A 459 -20.07 2.24 17.59
C MET A 459 -19.54 0.84 17.96
N ARG A 460 -20.32 -0.19 17.67
CA ARG A 460 -19.95 -1.60 17.86
C ARG A 460 -19.56 -2.20 16.51
N ILE A 461 -18.28 -2.52 16.35
CA ILE A 461 -17.77 -3.27 15.21
C ILE A 461 -17.85 -4.77 15.53
N SER A 462 -18.31 -5.58 14.59
CA SER A 462 -18.27 -7.03 14.64
C SER A 462 -17.58 -7.58 13.39
N GLY A 463 -16.47 -8.30 13.55
CA GLY A 463 -15.76 -8.85 12.41
C GLY A 463 -14.31 -9.20 12.64
N GLN A 464 -13.61 -9.47 11.55
CA GLN A 464 -12.29 -10.08 11.55
C GLN A 464 -11.20 -9.15 12.11
N SER A 465 -10.27 -9.76 12.83
CA SER A 465 -8.99 -9.15 13.17
C SER A 465 -7.92 -9.58 12.16
N ILE A 466 -7.20 -8.60 11.61
CA ILE A 466 -6.06 -8.85 10.75
C ILE A 466 -4.91 -9.41 11.60
N LEU A 467 -4.61 -8.79 12.74
CA LEU A 467 -3.46 -9.17 13.55
C LEU A 467 -3.62 -10.53 14.22
N ALA A 468 -4.83 -10.92 14.64
CA ALA A 468 -5.07 -12.23 15.23
C ALA A 468 -4.68 -13.36 14.28
N THR A 469 -4.82 -13.15 12.97
CA THR A 469 -4.42 -14.14 11.96
C THR A 469 -2.96 -13.96 11.52
N LEU A 470 -2.54 -12.73 11.25
CA LEU A 470 -1.28 -12.48 10.53
C LEU A 470 -0.07 -12.21 11.41
N ALA A 471 -0.30 -11.69 12.62
CA ALA A 471 0.76 -11.30 13.53
C ALA A 471 0.21 -11.27 14.97
N PRO A 472 -0.19 -12.42 15.53
CA PRO A 472 -0.86 -12.49 16.83
C PRO A 472 -0.01 -11.90 17.96
N ALA A 473 1.32 -11.94 17.84
CA ALA A 473 2.25 -11.29 18.77
C ALA A 473 2.13 -9.76 18.81
N ARG A 474 1.43 -9.13 17.86
CA ARG A 474 1.16 -7.67 17.83
C ARG A 474 -0.20 -7.29 18.43
N LEU A 475 -0.99 -8.25 18.91
CA LEU A 475 -2.21 -7.94 19.66
C LEU A 475 -1.86 -7.24 20.97
N GLN A 476 -2.70 -6.29 21.38
CA GLN A 476 -2.56 -5.53 22.62
C GLN A 476 -3.62 -5.99 23.61
N ASN A 477 -3.26 -6.81 24.59
CA ASN A 477 -4.23 -7.39 25.54
C ASN A 477 -5.39 -8.12 24.82
N GLY A 478 -5.07 -8.87 23.76
CA GLY A 478 -6.04 -9.56 22.90
C GLY A 478 -6.76 -8.68 21.87
N ARG A 479 -6.66 -7.34 21.97
CA ARG A 479 -7.24 -6.39 21.03
C ARG A 479 -6.37 -6.22 19.79
N ASP A 480 -7.01 -6.09 18.64
CA ASP A 480 -6.37 -5.62 17.41
C ASP A 480 -6.46 -4.09 17.30
N PRO A 481 -5.37 -3.31 17.52
CA PRO A 481 -5.39 -1.87 17.33
C PRO A 481 -5.67 -1.45 15.89
N ALA A 482 -5.40 -2.28 14.89
CA ALA A 482 -5.66 -1.94 13.50
C ALA A 482 -7.17 -1.81 13.23
N THR A 483 -8.03 -2.52 13.97
CA THR A 483 -9.50 -2.42 13.80
C THR A 483 -10.04 -1.01 14.06
N PHE A 484 -9.37 -0.23 14.93
CA PHE A 484 -9.83 1.09 15.37
C PHE A 484 -9.18 2.26 14.62
N GLN A 485 -8.51 1.99 13.50
CA GLN A 485 -7.93 3.06 12.68
C GLN A 485 -8.98 4.09 12.25
N GLY A 486 -8.65 5.37 12.40
CA GLY A 486 -9.58 6.50 12.21
C GLY A 486 -10.49 6.80 13.40
N LEU A 487 -10.51 5.92 14.41
CA LEU A 487 -11.44 5.96 15.54
C LEU A 487 -10.72 6.08 16.90
N ASN A 488 -9.39 6.10 16.93
CA ASN A 488 -8.61 6.14 18.16
C ASN A 488 -8.73 7.49 18.87
N PRO A 489 -8.50 7.57 20.19
CA PRO A 489 -8.44 8.83 20.92
C PRO A 489 -7.20 9.68 20.56
N GLY A 490 -6.18 9.07 19.96
CA GLY A 490 -4.93 9.72 19.59
C GLY A 490 -4.03 8.82 18.74
N GLY A 491 -2.87 9.34 18.34
CA GLY A 491 -1.86 8.60 17.59
C GLY A 491 -1.87 8.84 16.08
N THR A 492 -0.91 8.23 15.39
CA THR A 492 -0.62 8.50 13.98
C THR A 492 -1.37 7.58 13.01
N GLU A 493 -2.11 6.59 13.49
CA GLU A 493 -2.87 5.64 12.65
C GLU A 493 -4.32 6.09 12.37
N GLY A 494 -4.71 7.25 12.94
CA GLY A 494 -5.99 7.92 12.70
C GLY A 494 -6.74 8.21 14.00
N VAL A 495 -7.24 9.43 14.15
CA VAL A 495 -7.88 9.96 15.36
C VAL A 495 -9.35 10.26 15.09
N PHE A 496 -10.20 9.95 16.07
CA PHE A 496 -11.62 10.29 16.04
C PHE A 496 -11.81 11.81 16.07
N GLY A 497 -12.39 12.37 15.00
CA GLY A 497 -12.43 13.82 14.74
C GLY A 497 -13.61 14.59 15.31
N TYR A 498 -14.38 14.02 16.23
CA TYR A 498 -15.61 14.63 16.76
C TYR A 498 -15.63 14.69 18.29
N ASP A 499 -16.07 15.84 18.84
CA ASP A 499 -16.30 15.99 20.27
C ASP A 499 -17.70 15.51 20.65
N ILE A 500 -17.78 14.28 21.13
CA ILE A 500 -19.01 13.68 21.64
C ILE A 500 -18.86 13.50 23.15
N PRO A 501 -19.83 13.92 24.00
CA PRO A 501 -19.68 13.85 25.45
C PRO A 501 -19.53 12.41 25.96
N ASN A 502 -20.35 11.50 25.44
CA ASN A 502 -20.37 10.11 25.83
C ASN A 502 -20.11 9.20 24.60
N LEU A 503 -18.92 8.65 24.49
CA LEU A 503 -18.45 7.86 23.36
C LEU A 503 -18.07 6.46 23.82
N LEU A 504 -18.50 5.45 23.07
CA LEU A 504 -17.98 4.10 23.16
C LEU A 504 -17.73 3.56 21.75
N ILE A 505 -16.51 3.10 21.49
CA ILE A 505 -16.15 2.41 20.26
C ILE A 505 -15.51 1.09 20.66
N ASP A 506 -16.15 -0.02 20.33
CA ASP A 506 -15.73 -1.35 20.73
C ASP A 506 -15.85 -2.39 19.59
N HIS A 507 -15.11 -3.48 19.72
CA HIS A 507 -14.98 -4.53 18.69
C HIS A 507 -15.28 -5.90 19.27
N ALA A 508 -16.35 -6.52 18.80
CA ALA A 508 -16.60 -7.94 18.96
C ALA A 508 -15.82 -8.71 17.87
N MET A 509 -14.65 -9.23 18.23
CA MET A 509 -13.81 -9.96 17.29
C MET A 509 -14.49 -11.27 16.83
N ARG A 510 -14.61 -11.45 15.52
CA ARG A 510 -15.21 -12.62 14.86
C ARG A 510 -14.33 -13.01 13.68
N ASN A 511 -13.67 -14.18 13.76
CA ASN A 511 -12.66 -14.59 12.79
C ASN A 511 -13.11 -15.83 11.99
N PRO A 512 -13.97 -15.70 10.96
CA PRO A 512 -14.18 -16.76 9.97
C PRO A 512 -12.87 -17.12 9.24
N HIS A 513 -12.88 -18.26 8.56
CA HIS A 513 -11.68 -18.95 8.05
C HIS A 513 -10.94 -18.24 6.90
N VAL A 514 -11.63 -17.39 6.14
CA VAL A 514 -11.01 -16.62 5.05
C VAL A 514 -9.93 -15.73 5.63
N THR A 515 -8.70 -15.86 5.13
CA THR A 515 -7.53 -15.19 5.68
C THR A 515 -7.62 -13.67 5.46
N PRO A 516 -7.70 -12.84 6.51
CA PRO A 516 -7.72 -11.40 6.37
C PRO A 516 -6.32 -10.86 6.01
N GLY A 517 -6.29 -9.68 5.39
CA GLY A 517 -5.08 -8.99 4.99
C GLY A 517 -5.22 -7.47 5.05
N PHE A 518 -4.06 -6.81 5.08
CA PHE A 518 -4.01 -5.36 4.93
C PHE A 518 -4.30 -5.02 3.48
N TRP A 519 -5.44 -4.39 3.19
CA TRP A 519 -5.79 -3.82 1.89
C TRP A 519 -5.70 -2.30 1.98
N ARG A 520 -5.27 -1.58 0.93
CA ARG A 520 -4.97 -0.13 0.97
C ARG A 520 -6.04 0.69 1.73
N GLY A 521 -5.63 1.41 2.78
CA GLY A 521 -6.53 2.12 3.71
C GLY A 521 -6.90 1.32 4.97
N VAL A 522 -6.66 0.02 4.93
CA VAL A 522 -6.85 -0.96 6.00
C VAL A 522 -8.25 -0.79 6.60
N ASN A 523 -8.39 -0.54 7.90
CA ASN A 523 -9.69 -0.43 8.52
C ASN A 523 -10.25 1.00 8.50
N ASN A 524 -9.48 2.00 8.06
CA ASN A 524 -10.02 3.35 7.88
C ASN A 524 -11.17 3.37 6.86
N ASN A 525 -11.15 2.48 5.85
CA ASN A 525 -12.12 2.48 4.76
C ASN A 525 -13.54 2.24 5.24
N GLN A 526 -13.80 1.08 5.83
CA GLN A 526 -15.13 0.76 6.34
C GLN A 526 -15.47 1.63 7.55
N ASN A 527 -14.50 1.97 8.41
CA ASN A 527 -14.76 2.83 9.56
C ASN A 527 -15.22 4.23 9.12
N ALA A 528 -14.64 4.80 8.06
CA ALA A 528 -15.09 6.07 7.49
C ALA A 528 -16.49 5.96 6.87
N ILE A 529 -16.78 4.88 6.14
CA ILE A 529 -18.14 4.65 5.60
C ILE A 529 -19.16 4.62 6.73
N TYR A 530 -18.90 3.82 7.77
CA TYR A 530 -19.79 3.67 8.91
C TYR A 530 -19.99 5.00 9.65
N LEU A 531 -18.89 5.67 10.01
CA LEU A 531 -18.93 6.90 10.79
C LEU A 531 -19.53 8.05 9.99
N GLU A 532 -19.00 8.34 8.80
CA GLU A 532 -19.39 9.54 8.05
C GLU A 532 -20.78 9.43 7.42
N SER A 533 -21.23 8.23 7.06
CA SER A 533 -22.64 8.05 6.67
C SER A 533 -23.58 8.16 7.88
N PHE A 534 -23.19 7.62 9.04
CA PHE A 534 -24.04 7.75 10.23
C PHE A 534 -24.08 9.18 10.79
N VAL A 535 -22.97 9.92 10.75
CA VAL A 535 -22.96 11.35 11.12
C VAL A 535 -23.90 12.16 10.24
N ASP A 536 -24.05 11.79 8.96
CA ASP A 536 -25.04 12.39 8.07
C ASP A 536 -26.50 12.04 8.47
N GLU A 537 -26.74 10.80 8.91
CA GLU A 537 -28.03 10.39 9.49
C GLU A 537 -28.34 11.13 10.81
N LEU A 538 -27.33 11.38 11.64
CA LEU A 538 -27.45 12.18 12.85
C LEU A 538 -27.77 13.64 12.55
N ALA A 539 -27.15 14.23 11.53
CA ALA A 539 -27.45 15.59 11.08
C ALA A 539 -28.91 15.71 10.61
N GLU A 540 -29.37 14.77 9.78
CA GLU A 540 -30.77 14.70 9.32
C GLU A 540 -31.73 14.54 10.51
N ALA A 541 -31.42 13.66 11.46
CA ALA A 541 -32.24 13.47 12.65
C ALA A 541 -32.28 14.71 13.55
N ALA A 542 -31.25 15.54 13.53
CA ALA A 542 -31.19 16.82 14.23
C ALA A 542 -31.82 17.98 13.42
N GLY A 543 -32.22 17.74 12.17
CA GLY A 543 -32.73 18.77 11.26
C GLY A 543 -31.69 19.82 10.89
N GLN A 544 -30.41 19.46 10.89
CA GLN A 544 -29.29 20.36 10.64
C GLN A 544 -28.63 20.06 9.29
N ASP A 545 -28.06 21.10 8.66
CA ASP A 545 -27.20 20.92 7.50
C ASP A 545 -25.99 20.00 7.87
N PRO A 546 -25.64 19.01 7.03
CA PRO A 546 -24.56 18.08 7.34
C PRO A 546 -23.17 18.69 7.53
N LEU A 547 -22.88 19.83 6.90
CA LEU A 547 -21.62 20.56 7.11
C LEU A 547 -21.65 21.26 8.47
N GLU A 548 -22.72 22.00 8.77
CA GLU A 548 -22.85 22.73 10.04
C GLU A 548 -22.90 21.80 11.25
N PHE A 549 -23.57 20.66 11.13
CA PHE A 549 -23.57 19.63 12.19
C PHE A 549 -22.15 19.14 12.50
N ARG A 550 -21.35 18.85 11.46
CA ARG A 550 -19.94 18.47 11.61
C ARG A 550 -19.11 19.61 12.19
N ARG A 551 -19.25 20.84 11.70
CA ARG A 551 -18.54 22.03 12.21
C ARG A 551 -18.73 22.18 13.72
N LYS A 552 -19.97 22.05 14.21
CA LYS A 552 -20.28 22.10 15.65
C LYS A 552 -19.51 21.04 16.44
N LEU A 553 -19.52 19.79 15.97
CA LEU A 553 -18.83 18.68 16.65
C LEU A 553 -17.30 18.74 16.52
N MET A 554 -16.78 19.44 15.52
CA MET A 554 -15.34 19.51 15.20
C MET A 554 -14.65 20.77 15.74
N ALA A 555 -15.33 21.61 16.53
CA ALA A 555 -14.78 22.88 17.02
C ALA A 555 -13.43 22.72 17.77
N LYS A 556 -13.19 21.57 18.40
CA LYS A 556 -11.93 21.23 19.11
C LYS A 556 -10.89 20.52 18.22
N TYR A 557 -11.18 20.32 16.94
CA TYR A 557 -10.37 19.56 15.98
C TYR A 557 -10.03 20.41 14.74
N PRO A 558 -9.25 21.51 14.90
CA PRO A 558 -9.07 22.52 13.86
C PRO A 558 -8.49 21.97 12.54
N LYS A 559 -7.61 20.96 12.59
CA LYS A 559 -7.04 20.36 11.37
C LYS A 559 -8.05 19.51 10.59
N HIS A 560 -8.90 18.74 11.29
CA HIS A 560 -10.01 18.04 10.63
C HIS A 560 -11.01 19.05 10.04
N LEU A 561 -11.32 20.11 10.79
CA LEU A 561 -12.23 21.16 10.36
C LEU A 561 -11.68 21.91 9.13
N ALA A 562 -10.37 22.16 9.08
CA ALA A 562 -9.72 22.84 7.96
C ALA A 562 -9.88 22.08 6.64
N VAL A 563 -9.61 20.77 6.62
CA VAL A 563 -9.77 19.96 5.39
C VAL A 563 -11.24 19.84 4.96
N LEU A 564 -12.16 19.71 5.93
CA LEU A 564 -13.60 19.69 5.64
C LEU A 564 -14.09 21.01 5.04
N ASN A 565 -13.66 22.14 5.61
CA ASN A 565 -14.00 23.46 5.09
C ASN A 565 -13.42 23.68 3.69
N ALA A 566 -12.18 23.25 3.44
CA ALA A 566 -11.54 23.40 2.14
C ALA A 566 -12.33 22.69 1.02
N VAL A 567 -12.79 21.44 1.26
CA VAL A 567 -13.61 20.74 0.25
C VAL A 567 -15.00 21.34 0.12
N ALA A 568 -15.61 21.82 1.21
CA ALA A 568 -16.92 22.46 1.19
C ALA A 568 -16.91 23.80 0.44
N GLU A 569 -15.86 24.61 0.61
CA GLU A 569 -15.68 25.86 -0.13
C GLU A 569 -15.47 25.58 -1.62
N LYS A 570 -14.54 24.67 -1.95
CA LYS A 570 -14.18 24.35 -3.34
C LYS A 570 -15.29 23.62 -4.10
N ILE A 571 -16.13 22.83 -3.43
CA ILE A 571 -17.35 22.26 -4.05
C ILE A 571 -18.45 23.32 -4.20
N GLY A 572 -18.40 24.43 -3.46
CA GLY A 572 -19.42 25.47 -3.48
C GLY A 572 -20.64 25.13 -2.62
N TRP A 573 -20.45 24.46 -1.47
CA TRP A 573 -21.53 23.96 -0.60
C TRP A 573 -22.55 25.06 -0.21
N GLY A 574 -22.08 26.28 0.05
CA GLY A 574 -22.93 27.41 0.42
C GLY A 574 -23.75 28.01 -0.73
N GLN A 575 -23.66 27.48 -1.94
CA GLN A 575 -24.43 27.91 -3.10
C GLN A 575 -25.36 26.78 -3.56
N PRO A 576 -26.55 27.08 -4.11
CA PRO A 576 -27.40 26.07 -4.71
C PRO A 576 -26.62 25.21 -5.72
N ALA A 577 -26.77 23.89 -5.64
CA ALA A 577 -26.24 23.01 -6.67
C ALA A 577 -27.03 23.20 -7.99
N PRO A 578 -26.44 22.90 -9.16
CA PRO A 578 -27.21 22.81 -10.40
C PRO A 578 -28.41 21.87 -10.26
N GLN A 579 -29.48 22.12 -11.02
CA GLN A 579 -30.67 21.26 -11.00
C GLN A 579 -30.29 19.80 -11.31
N GLY A 580 -30.82 18.85 -10.54
CA GLY A 580 -30.51 17.42 -10.65
C GLY A 580 -29.12 17.00 -10.14
N VAL A 581 -28.34 17.94 -9.57
CA VAL A 581 -27.03 17.65 -8.97
C VAL A 581 -27.11 17.75 -7.47
N TYR A 582 -26.57 16.73 -6.79
CA TYR A 582 -26.60 16.58 -5.35
C TYR A 582 -25.19 16.47 -4.79
N ARG A 583 -25.01 16.95 -3.56
CA ARG A 583 -23.71 17.00 -2.89
C ARG A 583 -23.71 16.17 -1.63
N GLY A 584 -22.56 15.55 -1.36
CA GLY A 584 -22.26 14.84 -0.12
C GLY A 584 -20.81 15.06 0.25
N LEU A 585 -20.51 14.99 1.54
CA LEU A 585 -19.17 15.21 2.07
C LEU A 585 -18.83 14.21 3.17
N ALA A 586 -17.53 14.06 3.40
CA ALA A 586 -16.95 13.21 4.43
C ALA A 586 -15.57 13.71 4.84
N GLN A 587 -15.14 13.40 6.06
CA GLN A 587 -13.79 13.67 6.54
C GLN A 587 -13.23 12.48 7.32
N GLN A 588 -11.91 12.39 7.44
CA GLN A 588 -11.26 11.51 8.41
C GLN A 588 -9.81 11.95 8.66
N MET A 589 -9.21 11.48 9.75
CA MET A 589 -7.75 11.44 9.87
C MET A 589 -7.28 10.00 9.70
N ALA A 590 -6.31 9.79 8.82
CA ALA A 590 -5.73 8.48 8.55
C ALA A 590 -4.22 8.63 8.32
N TYR A 591 -3.44 7.73 8.92
CA TYR A 591 -1.97 7.69 8.77
C TYR A 591 -1.28 9.05 8.94
N GLY A 592 -1.68 9.80 9.96
CA GLY A 592 -1.06 11.08 10.33
C GLY A 592 -1.49 12.25 9.46
N SER A 593 -2.34 12.03 8.45
CA SER A 593 -2.86 13.06 7.57
C SER A 593 -4.33 13.29 7.80
N TYR A 594 -4.75 14.53 7.62
CA TYR A 594 -6.16 14.92 7.65
C TYR A 594 -6.68 14.93 6.21
N VAL A 595 -7.85 14.34 6.00
CA VAL A 595 -8.44 14.21 4.66
C VAL A 595 -9.92 14.51 4.69
N ALA A 596 -10.42 15.03 3.57
CA ALA A 596 -11.84 15.21 3.34
C ALA A 596 -12.16 15.06 1.86
N ALA A 597 -13.40 14.74 1.54
CA ALA A 597 -13.91 14.75 0.18
C ALA A 597 -15.32 15.33 0.13
N ALA A 598 -15.65 15.98 -0.99
CA ALA A 598 -17.00 16.34 -1.37
C ALA A 598 -17.25 15.87 -2.81
N ALA A 599 -18.41 15.25 -3.04
CA ALA A 599 -18.81 14.73 -4.33
C ALA A 599 -20.02 15.49 -4.89
N GLU A 600 -20.05 15.69 -6.21
CA GLU A 600 -21.24 16.09 -6.96
C GLU A 600 -21.70 14.92 -7.83
N ILE A 601 -22.96 14.51 -7.66
CA ILE A 601 -23.55 13.42 -8.42
C ILE A 601 -24.89 13.81 -9.04
N SER A 602 -25.29 13.13 -10.10
CA SER A 602 -26.68 12.98 -10.50
C SER A 602 -27.08 11.51 -10.47
N VAL A 603 -28.37 11.26 -10.30
CA VAL A 603 -28.95 9.92 -10.26
C VAL A 603 -30.02 9.85 -11.35
N THR A 604 -30.00 8.78 -12.14
CA THR A 604 -31.05 8.48 -13.12
C THR A 604 -31.60 7.07 -12.89
N GLY A 605 -32.87 6.84 -13.19
CA GLY A 605 -33.52 5.52 -12.98
C GLY A 605 -34.50 5.49 -11.80
N GLY A 606 -34.93 4.27 -11.42
CA GLY A 606 -36.19 3.96 -10.71
C GLY A 606 -36.44 4.48 -9.29
N ASN A 607 -35.94 5.66 -8.90
CA ASN A 607 -36.36 6.47 -7.74
C ASN A 607 -35.83 7.92 -7.84
N GLU A 608 -35.90 8.57 -9.01
CA GLU A 608 -35.76 10.04 -9.05
C GLU A 608 -36.86 10.66 -8.17
N ARG A 609 -36.47 11.49 -7.19
CA ARG A 609 -37.44 12.26 -6.41
C ARG A 609 -38.20 13.17 -7.37
N ASP A 610 -39.48 12.91 -7.56
CA ASP A 610 -40.40 13.89 -8.13
C ASP A 610 -40.34 15.14 -7.24
N GLU A 611 -39.87 16.27 -7.81
CA GLU A 611 -39.59 17.51 -7.09
C GLU A 611 -40.84 18.12 -6.39
N THR A 612 -42.02 17.52 -6.58
CA THR A 612 -43.30 17.94 -6.01
C THR A 612 -43.65 17.33 -4.65
N VAL A 613 -42.93 16.31 -4.15
CA VAL A 613 -43.26 15.67 -2.86
C VAL A 613 -42.40 16.19 -1.72
N ALA A 614 -42.98 17.13 -0.97
CA ALA A 614 -42.41 17.73 0.23
C ALA A 614 -42.14 16.72 1.37
N ARG A 615 -41.15 17.09 2.20
CA ARG A 615 -40.64 16.39 3.39
C ARG A 615 -41.72 15.67 4.21
N GLY A 616 -41.58 14.35 4.30
CA GLY A 616 -42.06 13.58 5.45
C GLY A 616 -42.86 12.33 5.12
N THR A 617 -42.20 11.18 5.01
CA THR A 617 -42.67 9.91 5.61
C THR A 617 -41.58 8.85 5.56
N LYS A 618 -41.47 8.08 6.65
CA LYS A 618 -40.54 6.96 6.84
C LYS A 618 -41.10 5.69 6.20
N GLY A 619 -40.19 4.90 5.63
CA GLY A 619 -40.28 3.44 5.54
C GLY A 619 -41.14 2.89 4.41
N ALA A 620 -40.48 2.33 3.39
CA ALA A 620 -41.08 1.30 2.57
C ALA A 620 -40.01 0.30 2.15
N ALA A 621 -40.38 -0.97 2.28
CA ALA A 621 -39.57 -2.15 2.03
C ALA A 621 -39.30 -2.37 0.53
N GLU A 622 -38.35 -3.29 0.31
CA GLU A 622 -38.03 -3.97 -0.94
C GLU A 622 -39.23 -4.10 -1.88
N SER A 623 -39.17 -3.39 -3.01
CA SER A 623 -40.01 -3.69 -4.16
C SER A 623 -39.10 -3.86 -5.38
N SER A 624 -39.42 -4.88 -6.16
CA SER A 624 -38.73 -5.32 -7.36
C SER A 624 -38.70 -4.20 -8.42
N VAL A 625 -37.54 -3.55 -8.57
CA VAL A 625 -37.29 -2.58 -9.64
C VAL A 625 -36.44 -3.25 -10.72
N THR A 626 -37.01 -3.44 -11.92
CA THR A 626 -36.33 -4.00 -13.10
C THR A 626 -35.37 -3.02 -13.80
N SER A 627 -35.33 -1.75 -13.38
CA SER A 627 -34.35 -0.75 -13.84
C SER A 627 -33.68 -0.05 -12.66
N GLY A 628 -32.50 -0.54 -12.27
CA GLY A 628 -31.70 0.00 -11.17
C GLY A 628 -31.29 1.48 -11.33
N ASN A 629 -30.92 2.13 -10.23
CA ASN A 629 -30.44 3.52 -10.26
C ASN A 629 -29.01 3.58 -10.84
N LYS A 630 -28.76 4.61 -11.64
CA LYS A 630 -27.46 4.91 -12.24
C LYS A 630 -26.91 6.21 -11.69
N ILE A 631 -25.69 6.17 -11.17
CA ILE A 631 -25.01 7.32 -10.58
C ILE A 631 -23.98 7.87 -11.57
N LYS A 632 -24.11 9.14 -11.94
CA LYS A 632 -23.01 9.89 -12.57
C LYS A 632 -22.31 10.71 -11.50
N ILE A 633 -21.03 10.43 -11.26
CA ILE A 633 -20.19 11.30 -10.45
C ILE A 633 -19.56 12.35 -11.38
N HIS A 634 -19.99 13.61 -11.24
CA HIS A 634 -19.49 14.70 -12.08
C HIS A 634 -18.09 15.11 -11.67
N ARG A 635 -17.88 15.29 -10.37
CA ARG A 635 -16.56 15.58 -9.80
C ARG A 635 -16.49 15.19 -8.33
N ILE A 636 -15.26 14.96 -7.87
CA ILE A 636 -14.93 14.83 -6.46
C ILE A 636 -13.81 15.83 -6.15
N VAL A 637 -14.05 16.68 -5.15
CA VAL A 637 -13.02 17.53 -4.56
C VAL A 637 -12.47 16.80 -3.35
N ALA A 638 -11.16 16.56 -3.30
CA ALA A 638 -10.51 15.84 -2.22
C ALA A 638 -9.35 16.64 -1.63
N ALA A 639 -9.40 16.90 -0.32
CA ALA A 639 -8.34 17.57 0.41
C ALA A 639 -7.44 16.58 1.15
N THR A 640 -6.15 16.89 1.23
CA THR A 640 -5.20 16.20 2.09
C THR A 640 -4.23 17.18 2.73
N ASP A 641 -4.10 17.10 4.05
CA ASP A 641 -3.09 17.78 4.84
C ASP A 641 -2.12 16.74 5.43
N PRO A 642 -0.95 16.52 4.80
CA PRO A 642 0.11 15.68 5.32
C PRO A 642 1.12 16.45 6.20
N GLY A 643 0.84 17.70 6.56
CA GLY A 643 1.76 18.62 7.20
C GLY A 643 2.82 19.12 6.21
N HIS A 644 3.74 18.25 5.79
CA HIS A 644 4.74 18.57 4.77
C HIS A 644 4.47 17.83 3.44
N ALA A 645 4.55 18.56 2.33
CA ALA A 645 4.40 18.01 0.98
C ALA A 645 5.75 17.99 0.25
N VAL A 646 6.21 16.80 -0.16
CA VAL A 646 7.51 16.64 -0.85
C VAL A 646 7.38 16.83 -2.35
N ASN A 647 6.41 16.16 -2.98
CA ASN A 647 6.18 16.26 -4.43
C ASN A 647 4.68 16.40 -4.70
N PRO A 648 4.17 17.64 -4.88
CA PRO A 648 2.74 17.90 -5.07
C PRO A 648 2.12 17.10 -6.22
N ALA A 649 2.83 16.94 -7.34
CA ALA A 649 2.33 16.16 -8.47
C ALA A 649 2.21 14.66 -8.19
N GLN A 650 3.01 14.08 -7.27
CA GLN A 650 2.78 12.71 -6.81
C GLN A 650 1.59 12.62 -5.87
N ILE A 651 1.41 13.62 -5.01
CA ILE A 651 0.27 13.68 -4.08
C ILE A 651 -1.04 13.69 -4.87
N GLU A 652 -1.17 14.57 -5.87
CA GLU A 652 -2.36 14.63 -6.75
C GLU A 652 -2.66 13.28 -7.42
N ARG A 653 -1.62 12.62 -7.98
CA ARG A 653 -1.78 11.30 -8.62
C ARG A 653 -2.18 10.22 -7.61
N GLN A 654 -1.65 10.27 -6.39
CA GLN A 654 -2.03 9.35 -5.33
C GLN A 654 -3.47 9.56 -4.87
N VAL A 655 -3.93 10.82 -4.79
CA VAL A 655 -5.32 11.15 -4.48
C VAL A 655 -6.26 10.64 -5.58
N ALA A 656 -5.94 10.86 -6.85
CA ALA A 656 -6.71 10.28 -7.96
C ALA A 656 -6.74 8.75 -7.90
N GLY A 657 -5.59 8.12 -7.61
CA GLY A 657 -5.48 6.68 -7.39
C GLY A 657 -6.27 6.18 -6.18
N SER A 658 -6.48 6.99 -5.15
CA SER A 658 -7.34 6.65 -4.01
C SER A 658 -8.82 6.67 -4.40
N MET A 659 -9.25 7.65 -5.21
CA MET A 659 -10.64 7.76 -5.65
C MET A 659 -11.06 6.57 -6.50
N VAL A 660 -10.28 6.17 -7.50
CA VAL A 660 -10.62 5.00 -8.33
C VAL A 660 -10.71 3.71 -7.51
N TYR A 661 -9.82 3.54 -6.52
CA TYR A 661 -9.77 2.31 -5.72
C TYR A 661 -10.92 2.26 -4.69
N GLY A 662 -11.22 3.38 -4.02
CA GLY A 662 -12.35 3.49 -3.10
C GLY A 662 -13.72 3.39 -3.80
N LEU A 663 -13.85 4.00 -4.98
CA LEU A 663 -15.08 3.91 -5.78
C LEU A 663 -15.25 2.53 -6.42
N THR A 664 -14.15 1.84 -6.76
CA THR A 664 -14.22 0.42 -7.18
C THR A 664 -14.82 -0.42 -6.06
N ALA A 665 -14.31 -0.29 -4.83
CA ALA A 665 -14.86 -1.03 -3.68
C ALA A 665 -16.31 -0.67 -3.37
N LEU A 666 -16.70 0.60 -3.57
CA LEU A 666 -18.10 1.05 -3.41
C LEU A 666 -19.04 0.43 -4.45
N PHE A 667 -18.70 0.48 -5.74
CA PHE A 667 -19.65 0.09 -6.79
C PHE A 667 -19.56 -1.38 -7.19
N LYS A 668 -18.34 -1.92 -7.27
CA LYS A 668 -18.04 -3.18 -7.98
C LYS A 668 -17.29 -4.21 -7.14
N GLY A 669 -16.65 -3.81 -6.04
CA GLY A 669 -15.83 -4.70 -5.21
C GLY A 669 -16.65 -5.77 -4.50
N GLY A 670 -16.02 -6.49 -3.56
CA GLY A 670 -16.68 -7.54 -2.78
C GLY A 670 -16.37 -8.95 -3.28
N CYS A 671 -16.00 -9.82 -2.34
CA CYS A 671 -15.90 -11.26 -2.55
C CYS A 671 -16.92 -12.02 -1.69
N THR A 672 -17.46 -13.10 -2.23
CA THR A 672 -18.42 -14.00 -1.58
C THR A 672 -17.81 -15.37 -1.33
N VAL A 673 -18.35 -16.08 -0.33
CA VAL A 673 -17.92 -17.41 0.08
C VAL A 673 -19.04 -18.42 -0.17
N LYS A 674 -18.69 -19.52 -0.83
CA LYS A 674 -19.55 -20.69 -1.02
C LYS A 674 -18.73 -21.96 -0.82
N ASP A 675 -19.27 -22.91 -0.05
CA ASP A 675 -18.62 -24.18 0.26
C ASP A 675 -17.18 -24.01 0.82
N GLY A 676 -16.98 -22.96 1.62
CA GLY A 676 -15.69 -22.58 2.19
C GLY A 676 -14.73 -21.86 1.24
N ARG A 677 -15.11 -21.63 -0.02
CA ARG A 677 -14.25 -21.12 -1.10
C ARG A 677 -14.67 -19.72 -1.51
N ILE A 678 -13.72 -18.95 -2.01
CA ILE A 678 -13.99 -17.65 -2.65
C ILE A 678 -14.53 -17.87 -4.06
N GLU A 679 -15.63 -17.19 -4.40
CA GLU A 679 -16.29 -17.36 -5.70
C GLU A 679 -15.67 -16.51 -6.81
N GLN A 680 -15.04 -15.37 -6.47
CA GLN A 680 -14.44 -14.46 -7.44
C GLN A 680 -13.01 -14.88 -7.77
N GLN A 681 -12.80 -15.35 -8.99
CA GLN A 681 -11.56 -15.99 -9.43
C GLN A 681 -10.76 -15.12 -10.41
N ASN A 682 -11.41 -14.26 -11.19
CA ASN A 682 -10.73 -13.42 -12.18
C ASN A 682 -11.50 -12.09 -12.38
N PHE A 683 -10.97 -11.14 -13.16
CA PHE A 683 -11.52 -9.80 -13.39
C PHE A 683 -12.88 -9.78 -14.11
N ASP A 684 -13.30 -10.90 -14.70
CA ASP A 684 -14.65 -11.12 -15.22
C ASP A 684 -15.69 -11.28 -14.09
N SER A 685 -15.27 -11.89 -12.98
CA SER A 685 -16.08 -12.12 -11.75
C SER A 685 -15.84 -11.07 -10.65
N TYR A 686 -14.70 -10.38 -10.66
CA TYR A 686 -14.36 -9.25 -9.80
C TYR A 686 -14.06 -8.03 -10.66
N ASP A 687 -15.10 -7.30 -11.04
CA ASP A 687 -14.95 -6.15 -11.91
C ASP A 687 -14.28 -4.97 -11.18
N ILE A 688 -13.52 -4.19 -11.94
CA ILE A 688 -12.82 -2.99 -11.47
C ILE A 688 -13.27 -1.79 -12.29
N MET A 689 -13.15 -0.59 -11.73
CA MET A 689 -13.50 0.60 -12.50
C MET A 689 -12.65 0.74 -13.77
N ARG A 690 -13.31 1.17 -14.84
CA ARG A 690 -12.70 1.49 -16.14
C ARG A 690 -12.51 3.00 -16.27
N ILE A 691 -11.66 3.41 -17.22
CA ILE A 691 -11.33 4.82 -17.44
C ILE A 691 -12.59 5.69 -17.67
N ALA A 692 -13.60 5.18 -18.39
CA ALA A 692 -14.83 5.89 -18.67
C ALA A 692 -15.69 6.19 -17.42
N GLU A 693 -15.50 5.43 -16.35
CA GLU A 693 -16.24 5.58 -15.09
C GLU A 693 -15.54 6.54 -14.12
N MET A 694 -14.31 6.96 -14.42
CA MET A 694 -13.54 7.83 -13.54
C MET A 694 -14.13 9.24 -13.52
N PRO A 695 -14.50 9.79 -12.34
CA PRO A 695 -14.92 11.19 -12.25
C PRO A 695 -13.73 12.14 -12.39
N LYS A 696 -14.02 13.42 -12.64
CA LYS A 696 -13.04 14.47 -12.47
C LYS A 696 -12.65 14.57 -10.98
N VAL A 697 -11.36 14.43 -10.67
CA VAL A 697 -10.85 14.58 -9.31
C VAL A 697 -10.08 15.89 -9.19
N GLU A 698 -10.50 16.75 -8.27
CA GLU A 698 -9.84 18.01 -7.95
C GLU A 698 -9.17 17.88 -6.59
N THR A 699 -7.84 17.95 -6.56
CA THR A 699 -7.06 17.77 -5.32
C THR A 699 -6.74 19.11 -4.67
N ILE A 700 -6.94 19.21 -3.36
CA ILE A 700 -6.45 20.32 -2.52
C ILE A 700 -5.33 19.78 -1.65
N ILE A 701 -4.10 20.27 -1.86
CA ILE A 701 -2.96 19.92 -1.00
C ILE A 701 -2.80 21.04 0.02
N MET A 702 -2.84 20.68 1.30
CA MET A 702 -2.78 21.63 2.42
C MET A 702 -1.52 21.37 3.24
N PRO A 703 -0.33 21.82 2.84
CA PRO A 703 0.90 21.58 3.59
C PRO A 703 1.00 22.52 4.81
N SER A 704 0.22 22.26 5.87
CA SER A 704 0.12 23.14 7.03
C SER A 704 1.39 23.22 7.89
N GLY A 705 2.33 22.30 7.70
CA GLY A 705 3.62 22.24 8.39
C GLY A 705 3.57 21.65 9.80
N GLY A 706 4.74 21.39 10.38
CA GLY A 706 4.92 21.00 11.78
C GLY A 706 4.72 19.51 12.09
N PHE A 707 4.31 18.70 11.12
CA PHE A 707 4.20 17.25 11.26
C PHE A 707 4.37 16.57 9.90
N TRP A 708 4.54 15.25 9.94
CA TRP A 708 4.60 14.42 8.74
C TRP A 708 3.44 13.43 8.75
N GLY A 709 2.61 13.49 7.72
CA GLY A 709 1.53 12.56 7.44
C GLY A 709 1.83 11.69 6.22
N GLY A 710 1.08 10.61 6.09
CA GLY A 710 1.11 9.72 4.93
C GLY A 710 0.25 10.22 3.77
N VAL A 711 0.49 9.74 2.55
CA VAL A 711 -0.35 10.07 1.38
C VAL A 711 -0.84 8.83 0.63
N GLY A 712 -0.15 7.69 0.80
CA GLY A 712 -0.46 6.47 0.05
C GLY A 712 -1.86 5.93 0.32
N GLU A 713 -2.34 6.00 1.55
CA GLU A 713 -3.63 5.44 1.97
C GLU A 713 -4.69 6.47 2.37
N PRO A 714 -4.41 7.65 2.97
CA PRO A 714 -5.44 8.41 3.68
C PRO A 714 -6.70 8.77 2.87
N THR A 715 -6.58 9.26 1.65
CA THR A 715 -7.73 9.80 0.89
C THR A 715 -8.70 8.75 0.37
N ILE A 716 -8.39 7.46 0.43
CA ILE A 716 -9.31 6.41 -0.03
C ILE A 716 -10.57 6.35 0.83
N CYS A 717 -10.43 6.52 2.15
CA CYS A 717 -11.52 6.28 3.09
C CYS A 717 -12.69 7.29 2.95
N VAL A 718 -12.42 8.47 2.40
CA VAL A 718 -13.45 9.52 2.21
C VAL A 718 -14.15 9.43 0.85
N ALA A 719 -13.68 8.61 -0.09
CA ALA A 719 -14.25 8.51 -1.43
C ALA A 719 -15.69 7.97 -1.42
N ALA A 720 -15.90 6.82 -0.74
CA ALA A 720 -17.20 6.18 -0.67
C ALA A 720 -18.25 6.99 0.14
N PRO A 721 -17.99 7.43 1.38
CA PRO A 721 -19.00 8.14 2.16
C PRO A 721 -19.43 9.47 1.53
N ALA A 722 -18.54 10.20 0.85
CA ALA A 722 -18.92 11.42 0.14
C ALA A 722 -19.97 11.16 -0.96
N VAL A 723 -19.82 10.07 -1.71
CA VAL A 723 -20.79 9.64 -2.74
C VAL A 723 -22.07 9.10 -2.12
N LEU A 724 -21.98 8.29 -1.07
CA LEU A 724 -23.15 7.75 -0.38
C LEU A 724 -24.03 8.84 0.25
N ASN A 725 -23.42 9.87 0.83
CA ASN A 725 -24.13 11.02 1.39
C ASN A 725 -24.79 11.84 0.27
N ALA A 726 -24.13 12.00 -0.87
CA ALA A 726 -24.70 12.66 -2.04
C ALA A 726 -25.90 11.87 -2.62
N TYR A 727 -25.80 10.54 -2.63
CA TYR A 727 -26.87 9.63 -3.07
C TYR A 727 -28.10 9.73 -2.18
N PHE A 728 -27.92 9.82 -0.86
CA PHE A 728 -29.03 10.11 0.02
C PHE A 728 -29.64 11.48 -0.24
N ALA A 729 -28.83 12.52 -0.45
CA ALA A 729 -29.36 13.85 -0.78
C ALA A 729 -30.21 13.82 -2.07
N ALA A 730 -29.84 12.98 -3.04
CA ALA A 730 -30.58 12.78 -4.29
C ALA A 730 -31.89 12.00 -4.10
N THR A 731 -31.85 10.89 -3.36
CA THR A 731 -32.92 9.87 -3.39
C THR A 731 -33.71 9.75 -2.09
N GLY A 732 -33.15 10.21 -0.97
CA GLY A 732 -33.63 9.88 0.38
C GLY A 732 -33.31 8.45 0.83
N GLN A 733 -32.64 7.64 0.02
CA GLN A 733 -32.27 6.26 0.35
C GLN A 733 -30.88 6.21 1.00
N ARG A 734 -30.78 5.54 2.15
CA ARG A 734 -29.50 5.28 2.83
C ARG A 734 -28.97 3.90 2.42
N MET A 735 -27.77 3.87 1.84
CA MET A 735 -27.06 2.62 1.56
C MET A 735 -26.19 2.26 2.75
N ARG A 736 -26.47 1.12 3.38
CA ARG A 736 -25.74 0.66 4.57
C ARG A 736 -24.91 -0.59 4.34
N SER A 737 -24.96 -1.15 3.14
CA SER A 737 -24.08 -2.22 2.67
C SER A 737 -23.52 -1.86 1.31
N VAL A 738 -22.33 -2.38 1.03
CA VAL A 738 -21.62 -2.24 -0.25
C VAL A 738 -21.15 -3.65 -0.67
N PRO A 739 -20.91 -3.92 -1.97
CA PRO A 739 -20.96 -3.00 -3.11
C PRO A 739 -22.38 -2.57 -3.53
N LEU A 740 -22.48 -1.45 -4.26
CA LEU A 740 -23.74 -0.93 -4.80
C LEU A 740 -24.33 -1.81 -5.91
N ARG A 741 -23.54 -2.62 -6.62
CA ARG A 741 -24.06 -3.60 -7.60
C ARG A 741 -25.07 -4.56 -6.98
N ASP A 742 -24.88 -4.94 -5.71
CA ASP A 742 -25.77 -5.87 -5.00
C ASP A 742 -27.13 -5.22 -4.65
N HIS A 743 -27.24 -3.90 -4.89
CA HIS A 743 -28.44 -3.10 -4.73
C HIS A 743 -29.04 -2.63 -6.05
N ASN A 744 -28.61 -3.22 -7.19
CA ASN A 744 -28.97 -2.75 -8.53
C ASN A 744 -28.61 -1.27 -8.75
N ILE A 745 -27.48 -0.81 -8.21
CA ILE A 745 -26.98 0.55 -8.43
C ILE A 745 -25.65 0.48 -9.18
N SER A 746 -25.52 1.20 -10.28
CA SER A 746 -24.32 1.20 -11.14
C SER A 746 -23.85 2.61 -11.49
N PHE A 747 -22.70 2.71 -12.17
CA PHE A 747 -22.34 3.94 -12.86
C PHE A 747 -23.32 4.23 -14.02
N ALA A 748 -23.49 5.51 -14.33
CA ALA A 748 -24.27 6.01 -15.47
C ALA A 748 -23.52 5.99 -16.80
#